data_AF-A0A1L3Q0Z6-F1
#
_entry.id   AF-A0A1L3Q0Z6-F1
#
_cell.length_a   1.000
_cell.length_b   1.000
_cell.length_c   1.000
_cell.angle_alpha   90.00
_cell.angle_beta   90.00
_cell.angle_gamma   90.00
#
_symmetry.space_group_name_H-M   'P 1'
#
loop_
_entity.id
_entity.type
_entity.pdbx_description
1 polymer ?
#
loop_
_entity_poly.entity_id
_entity_poly.type
_entity_poly.pdbx_seq_one_letter_code
_entity_poly.pdbx_strand_id
1 'polypeptide(L)'
;MQKSKILNILFFTLIFIVSMSIIPVNATDNINKSSSDTQISISPLNPDFVQYQEDLDQSKASTNTVFTSNKVLSGKSYEDISSENMDRMLDENEVTDPSLHSPGLMPSPIDFSYISPVNTKDLLADEKYATLSFSASGSVTYPSRYDLRKEGGVTPIRDQALAGSCWSFASYGTLESYLIHNKSENWDFSEQHVKNTLVSSSPNGFDRSEHDDGGTTLMALAYLARWDGPVTESDDHYASLSSESSADVVVAKHVQDAFIFPQINHTNDLFKQMIMDYGGISVAIHDDQSAYFNAENNAYYCYEEDKMLTHAITLVGWDDNFNKTKFTPAAPADGAYIIKNSWGNNWAEDGYYYVSYYDKSIGNKDQMNGSESYTTNYVIMAENVSNYDHIYQYDLLGWCSNTGFNNSTALGANVFTATANQTLEAVSFYTVDSNSYYNISVYLDPENGPVNSSGPVAVTNGTIALAGYHTIDLDHNVSLPAGQNFSIVINFTTPEYTYPVAIEKVIDRHSSNANAESGQSYLSSNGSNWTDISASDMNVCIKAFTTESRQPQSNFVADKRYVHINQSVKFHDASLYSPQLWQWDFGDGNTSTQQNPTYSYASPGIYNVSLNVSNEFGSNVTVRDTFIHVLNSTITVNSSGGADFKLIQMAVDAAYPGDAIIVEPGNYTERVSFRKDNLTLKSSTGNPEDVRITSPYPYSKFSNVYNNAVFIMADNITLQDINVTGGFYGFLASSSNNCTIINCTFTDNGLGMVLDLSSNNNQIINCTFEKNIAGLVLSNSADNYLANNSINNNLLYTFDMDSNPNYVDTSNTVDGKPIYSLVGKSDIVIDSDSNAALVHLVDCTNITIEDLECRNQRHGIYLYNTTDTCIRNYTSIQNLYGIYLGRSRDNILSNSTVNDSNKIGIYITDSVDNLIYNNYFNNTNNIHISAGTFNEWNITKTAGRNTINGSYLGGNFWAEPDGTGWSQVEYSIVDGFCQPYNITDDGNNTDCLPLTANAEKPSEPKEQEVQPSDNDGVRVQKAAGTAYSSSTVEQDIDTRFVGIDAEVRYTFNEDSTPVTEIRFNAGKNEGYVMASVSLLDAVPVDMDGPAGKSYMIMDINMGSEDLFSEDNATIEFQVSKEWVDENNIDPSTIRMTRFHDGQWQDLPGNQVEEDDEYLYFNARTSGFSVFSIVGDEREVIEEPIAEENDVEEVVDKPEAETEDDNAQVPGFSAIFAVALTASAAFAMRKKE
;
A
#
# COMPACT_ATOMS: atom_id res chain seq x y z
N MET A 1 -54.62 2.56 46.27
CA MET A 1 -55.94 2.63 45.61
C MET A 1 -56.08 3.99 44.92
N GLN A 2 -56.90 4.10 43.87
CA GLN A 2 -57.50 5.32 43.25
C GLN A 2 -56.81 6.70 43.46
N LYS A 3 -56.31 7.33 42.38
CA LYS A 3 -56.90 8.53 41.68
C LYS A 3 -56.82 9.86 42.48
N SER A 4 -56.62 11.06 41.90
CA SER A 4 -56.66 11.48 40.49
C SER A 4 -56.07 12.91 40.27
N LYS A 5 -55.27 13.07 39.19
CA LYS A 5 -55.23 14.18 38.17
C LYS A 5 -55.33 15.69 38.53
N ILE A 6 -54.67 16.49 37.67
CA ILE A 6 -55.06 17.84 37.11
C ILE A 6 -54.84 19.09 38.02
N LEU A 7 -54.46 20.30 37.54
CA LEU A 7 -53.83 20.84 36.29
C LEU A 7 -53.64 22.40 36.40
N ASN A 8 -52.72 23.01 35.61
CA ASN A 8 -52.63 24.48 35.28
C ASN A 8 -52.32 25.46 36.46
N ILE A 9 -51.94 26.76 36.35
CA ILE A 9 -51.85 27.82 35.29
C ILE A 9 -50.84 28.93 35.80
N LEU A 10 -50.22 29.93 35.11
CA LEU A 10 -49.79 30.21 33.70
C LEU A 10 -49.12 31.64 33.61
N PHE A 11 -47.81 31.75 33.27
CA PHE A 11 -47.02 33.00 32.93
C PHE A 11 -46.85 34.06 34.08
N PHE A 12 -46.05 35.16 34.09
CA PHE A 12 -45.06 35.89 33.22
C PHE A 12 -44.27 36.91 34.13
N THR A 13 -43.14 37.64 33.88
CA THR A 13 -42.03 37.73 32.89
C THR A 13 -40.87 38.57 33.51
N LEU A 14 -39.57 38.29 33.23
CA LEU A 14 -38.53 39.28 32.77
C LEU A 14 -37.16 38.61 32.49
N ILE A 15 -36.22 39.35 31.87
CA ILE A 15 -34.92 38.87 31.33
C ILE A 15 -33.74 39.54 32.07
N PHE A 16 -32.66 38.79 32.35
CA PHE A 16 -31.26 39.22 32.14
C PHE A 16 -30.29 38.02 32.08
N ILE A 17 -29.09 38.25 31.53
CA ILE A 17 -28.14 37.24 31.02
C ILE A 17 -27.11 36.78 32.09
N VAL A 18 -26.95 35.46 32.27
CA VAL A 18 -25.65 34.74 32.36
C VAL A 18 -25.87 33.33 31.80
N SER A 19 -24.91 32.80 31.06
CA SER A 19 -24.94 31.45 30.48
C SER A 19 -24.15 30.43 31.32
N MET A 20 -24.84 29.44 31.92
CA MET A 20 -24.28 28.11 32.19
C MET A 20 -25.36 27.09 32.62
N SER A 21 -25.21 25.86 32.10
CA SER A 21 -25.63 24.56 32.66
C SER A 21 -27.04 24.34 33.23
N ILE A 22 -27.86 23.61 32.46
CA ILE A 22 -29.05 22.86 32.89
C ILE A 22 -28.88 21.44 32.27
N ILE A 23 -28.56 20.39 33.05
CA ILE A 23 -29.48 19.51 33.83
C ILE A 23 -30.23 18.53 32.92
N PRO A 24 -30.31 17.21 33.24
CA PRO A 24 -30.55 16.71 34.60
C PRO A 24 -29.74 15.49 35.11
N VAL A 25 -29.41 15.55 36.41
CA VAL A 25 -29.46 14.38 37.30
C VAL A 25 -30.93 14.12 37.65
N ASN A 26 -31.42 12.87 37.56
CA ASN A 26 -32.51 12.39 38.42
C ASN A 26 -32.75 10.88 38.33
N ALA A 27 -32.30 10.14 39.35
CA ALA A 27 -33.16 9.23 40.13
C ALA A 27 -32.39 8.72 41.35
N THR A 28 -32.52 9.39 42.50
CA THR A 28 -32.14 8.78 43.79
C THR A 28 -33.28 7.89 44.27
N ASP A 29 -32.98 6.62 44.54
CA ASP A 29 -33.88 5.77 45.34
C ASP A 29 -33.19 5.34 46.64
N ASN A 30 -33.94 5.30 47.73
CA ASN A 30 -33.36 5.26 49.07
C ASN A 30 -33.26 3.83 49.64
N ILE A 31 -32.03 3.46 50.00
CA ILE A 31 -31.66 2.65 51.18
C ILE A 31 -32.64 1.52 51.54
N ASN A 32 -32.50 0.37 50.87
CA ASN A 32 -32.71 -0.92 51.51
C ASN A 32 -31.33 -1.53 51.82
N LYS A 33 -30.80 -1.28 53.03
CA LYS A 33 -29.47 -1.77 53.42
C LYS A 33 -29.55 -3.24 53.91
N SER A 34 -29.67 -4.17 52.97
CA SER A 34 -29.64 -5.61 53.20
C SER A 34 -29.04 -6.33 51.99
N SER A 35 -28.07 -7.23 52.21
CA SER A 35 -27.39 -8.11 51.24
C SER A 35 -26.80 -7.41 49.99
N SER A 36 -25.73 -6.62 50.21
CA SER A 36 -24.84 -6.11 49.15
C SER A 36 -23.64 -7.03 48.88
N ASP A 37 -23.11 -7.69 49.91
CA ASP A 37 -21.73 -8.20 49.95
C ASP A 37 -21.54 -9.58 49.27
N THR A 38 -22.43 -9.94 48.35
CA THR A 38 -22.53 -11.27 47.71
C THR A 38 -22.84 -11.22 46.21
N GLN A 39 -22.90 -10.04 45.58
CA GLN A 39 -23.07 -9.93 44.13
C GLN A 39 -21.71 -9.70 43.47
N ILE A 40 -21.38 -10.54 42.49
CA ILE A 40 -20.19 -10.38 41.64
C ILE A 40 -20.35 -9.11 40.81
N SER A 41 -19.30 -8.30 40.74
CA SER A 41 -19.19 -7.13 39.87
C SER A 41 -17.99 -7.26 38.93
N ILE A 42 -18.06 -6.59 37.78
CA ILE A 42 -17.04 -6.59 36.72
C ILE A 42 -16.65 -5.13 36.47
N SER A 43 -15.39 -4.86 36.18
CA SER A 43 -14.93 -3.51 35.86
C SER A 43 -15.59 -2.96 34.60
N PRO A 44 -15.69 -1.62 34.43
CA PRO A 44 -15.90 -1.06 33.10
C PRO A 44 -14.76 -1.46 32.15
N LEU A 45 -15.04 -1.39 30.85
CA LEU A 45 -13.99 -1.43 29.82
C LEU A 45 -13.28 -0.08 29.74
N ASN A 46 -12.08 -0.09 29.17
CA ASN A 46 -11.32 1.09 28.78
C ASN A 46 -12.15 2.01 27.83
N PRO A 47 -12.26 3.33 28.10
CA PRO A 47 -13.01 4.26 27.25
C PRO A 47 -12.53 4.33 25.79
N ASP A 48 -11.21 4.34 25.56
CA ASP A 48 -10.62 4.45 24.23
C ASP A 48 -10.81 3.17 23.43
N PHE A 49 -10.82 2.01 24.10
CA PHE A 49 -11.19 0.73 23.48
C PHE A 49 -12.66 0.73 23.05
N VAL A 50 -13.57 1.28 23.86
CA VAL A 50 -14.98 1.45 23.47
C VAL A 50 -15.11 2.45 22.31
N GLN A 51 -14.38 3.57 22.33
CA GLN A 51 -14.36 4.52 21.21
C GLN A 51 -13.82 3.86 19.93
N TYR A 52 -12.75 3.07 20.03
CA TYR A 52 -12.20 2.28 18.92
C TYR A 52 -13.21 1.26 18.37
N GLN A 53 -13.99 0.59 19.22
CA GLN A 53 -15.08 -0.29 18.78
C GLN A 53 -16.19 0.51 18.05
N GLU A 54 -16.59 1.67 18.57
CA GLU A 54 -17.57 2.57 17.95
C GLU A 54 -17.05 3.15 16.63
N ASP A 55 -15.75 3.44 16.52
CA ASP A 55 -15.12 3.96 15.30
C ASP A 55 -14.91 2.86 14.25
N LEU A 56 -14.69 1.60 14.67
CA LEU A 56 -14.79 0.43 13.78
C LEU A 56 -16.23 0.20 13.28
N ASP A 57 -17.27 0.53 14.05
CA ASP A 57 -18.66 0.47 13.59
C ASP A 57 -19.06 1.67 12.73
N GLN A 58 -18.60 2.87 13.07
CA GLN A 58 -18.80 4.07 12.25
C GLN A 58 -18.08 3.95 10.92
N SER A 59 -16.82 3.48 10.90
CA SER A 59 -16.09 3.20 9.65
C SER A 59 -16.73 2.07 8.85
N LYS A 60 -17.24 0.99 9.47
CA LYS A 60 -18.01 -0.04 8.75
C LYS A 60 -19.32 0.51 8.19
N ALA A 61 -20.06 1.34 8.92
CA ALA A 61 -21.25 2.05 8.41
C ALA A 61 -20.90 3.07 7.32
N SER A 62 -19.76 3.74 7.42
CA SER A 62 -19.24 4.73 6.49
C SER A 62 -18.30 4.15 5.42
N THR A 63 -18.17 2.83 5.28
CA THR A 63 -17.70 2.21 4.02
C THR A 63 -18.65 2.51 2.84
N ASN A 64 -19.82 3.11 3.12
CA ASN A 64 -20.69 3.76 2.14
C ASN A 64 -20.48 5.28 1.96
N THR A 65 -19.64 5.96 2.76
CA THR A 65 -19.58 7.46 2.77
C THR A 65 -18.31 8.16 3.26
N VAL A 66 -17.41 7.58 4.09
CA VAL A 66 -16.28 8.31 4.73
C VAL A 66 -15.00 7.46 4.81
N PHE A 67 -14.45 7.11 3.64
CA PHE A 67 -12.99 7.08 3.41
C PHE A 67 -12.67 7.89 2.13
N THR A 68 -13.43 8.98 1.95
CA THR A 68 -13.52 9.77 0.71
C THR A 68 -12.47 10.87 0.63
N SER A 69 -11.20 10.47 0.57
CA SER A 69 -10.12 11.29 0.00
C SER A 69 -9.54 10.62 -1.25
N ASN A 70 -9.23 9.32 -1.19
CA ASN A 70 -8.48 8.62 -2.23
C ASN A 70 -9.12 7.31 -2.79
N LYS A 71 -10.46 7.17 -2.82
CA LYS A 71 -11.07 6.10 -3.66
C LYS A 71 -12.55 6.24 -4.05
N VAL A 72 -12.82 6.45 -5.36
CA VAL A 72 -14.01 5.93 -6.07
C VAL A 72 -13.68 5.62 -7.55
N LEU A 73 -12.99 4.50 -7.82
CA LEU A 73 -12.85 3.92 -9.19
C LEU A 73 -12.97 2.38 -9.21
N SER A 74 -13.69 1.80 -8.24
CA SER A 74 -13.95 0.35 -8.22
C SER A 74 -15.05 -0.03 -9.23
N GLY A 75 -14.66 -0.36 -10.46
CA GLY A 75 -15.58 -0.83 -11.53
C GLY A 75 -15.33 -0.25 -12.93
N LYS A 76 -14.24 0.49 -13.11
CA LYS A 76 -13.82 1.15 -14.35
C LYS A 76 -12.77 0.32 -15.12
N SER A 77 -12.65 0.48 -16.45
CA SER A 77 -11.64 -0.22 -17.26
C SER A 77 -10.27 0.49 -17.23
N TYR A 78 -9.29 -0.03 -17.97
CA TYR A 78 -7.97 0.59 -18.17
C TYR A 78 -8.05 1.96 -18.88
N GLU A 79 -9.08 2.18 -19.70
CA GLU A 79 -9.24 3.36 -20.58
C GLU A 79 -9.83 4.59 -19.88
N ASP A 80 -10.12 4.46 -18.58
CA ASP A 80 -11.15 5.24 -17.90
C ASP A 80 -10.57 6.17 -16.79
N ILE A 81 -9.25 6.30 -16.77
CA ILE A 81 -8.44 7.07 -15.80
C ILE A 81 -8.16 8.46 -16.39
N SER A 82 -8.69 9.52 -15.76
CA SER A 82 -8.41 10.89 -16.19
C SER A 82 -7.05 11.39 -15.70
N SER A 83 -6.41 12.22 -16.54
CA SER A 83 -5.13 12.88 -16.25
C SER A 83 -5.13 13.62 -14.90
N GLU A 84 -6.20 14.36 -14.57
CA GLU A 84 -6.35 15.08 -13.29
C GLU A 84 -6.16 14.19 -12.04
N ASN A 85 -6.63 12.94 -12.07
CA ASN A 85 -6.53 12.06 -10.90
C ASN A 85 -5.10 11.56 -10.69
N MET A 86 -4.38 11.25 -11.78
CA MET A 86 -2.97 10.85 -11.69
C MET A 86 -2.07 12.05 -11.38
N ASP A 87 -2.37 13.21 -11.95
CA ASP A 87 -1.60 14.43 -11.77
C ASP A 87 -1.70 14.94 -10.32
N ARG A 88 -2.85 14.80 -9.63
CA ARG A 88 -2.90 14.99 -8.17
C ARG A 88 -1.92 14.07 -7.43
N MET A 89 -1.74 12.82 -7.84
CA MET A 89 -0.79 11.88 -7.22
C MET A 89 0.69 12.18 -7.55
N LEU A 90 0.98 13.13 -8.44
CA LEU A 90 2.33 13.51 -8.88
C LEU A 90 2.69 14.99 -8.66
N ASP A 91 1.70 15.86 -8.45
CA ASP A 91 1.83 17.26 -8.01
C ASP A 91 1.58 17.42 -6.49
N GLU A 92 0.88 16.49 -5.82
CA GLU A 92 0.90 16.37 -4.34
C GLU A 92 2.23 15.75 -3.86
N ASN A 93 3.33 16.34 -4.35
CA ASN A 93 4.72 15.97 -4.06
C ASN A 93 5.24 16.66 -2.78
N GLU A 94 4.36 17.32 -2.01
CA GLU A 94 4.34 17.07 -0.57
C GLU A 94 3.77 15.66 -0.37
N VAL A 95 4.60 14.63 -0.62
CA VAL A 95 4.31 13.28 -0.13
C VAL A 95 4.49 13.34 1.38
N THR A 96 3.42 13.72 2.09
CA THR A 96 3.40 13.89 3.55
C THR A 96 3.55 12.52 4.24
N ASP A 97 4.80 12.08 4.35
CA ASP A 97 5.26 10.78 4.86
C ASP A 97 4.42 9.58 4.34
N PRO A 98 4.83 8.94 3.22
CA PRO A 98 4.11 7.79 2.69
C PRO A 98 4.33 6.61 3.64
N SER A 99 3.49 6.50 4.68
CA SER A 99 3.80 5.79 5.92
C SER A 99 4.29 4.35 5.70
N LEU A 100 5.62 4.20 5.60
CA LEU A 100 6.35 2.97 5.27
C LEU A 100 6.08 1.86 6.30
N HIS A 101 5.61 2.28 7.47
CA HIS A 101 5.24 1.48 8.61
C HIS A 101 3.82 1.87 9.02
N SER A 102 2.93 0.89 9.16
CA SER A 102 1.54 1.16 9.57
C SER A 102 1.46 1.29 11.09
N PRO A 103 0.82 2.34 11.65
CA PRO A 103 0.47 2.36 13.07
C PRO A 103 -0.44 1.17 13.39
N GLY A 104 -0.14 0.47 14.48
CA GLY A 104 -0.65 -0.87 14.75
C GLY A 104 -1.09 -1.13 16.18
N LEU A 105 -1.05 -0.13 17.06
CA LEU A 105 -1.49 -0.31 18.44
C LEU A 105 -3.02 -0.20 18.53
N MET A 106 -3.65 -1.28 18.99
CA MET A 106 -5.02 -1.27 19.45
C MET A 106 -5.05 -0.91 20.95
N PRO A 107 -5.99 -0.06 21.41
CA PRO A 107 -6.22 0.18 22.82
C PRO A 107 -6.47 -1.12 23.61
N SER A 108 -5.97 -1.18 24.84
CA SER A 108 -6.25 -2.28 25.77
C SER A 108 -7.72 -2.23 26.22
N PRO A 109 -8.45 -3.36 26.33
CA PRO A 109 -9.80 -3.37 26.92
C PRO A 109 -9.82 -3.05 28.42
N ILE A 110 -8.66 -3.12 29.08
CA ILE A 110 -8.42 -2.72 30.47
C ILE A 110 -7.81 -1.31 30.47
N ASP A 111 -8.41 -0.40 31.22
CA ASP A 111 -7.82 0.90 31.55
C ASP A 111 -6.90 0.74 32.77
N PHE A 112 -5.63 1.08 32.64
CA PHE A 112 -4.63 0.95 33.71
C PHE A 112 -4.51 2.18 34.64
N SER A 113 -5.44 3.16 34.55
CA SER A 113 -5.47 4.39 35.37
C SER A 113 -5.33 4.14 36.87
N TYR A 114 -5.88 3.01 37.34
CA TYR A 114 -6.04 2.69 38.74
C TYR A 114 -4.81 2.04 39.39
N ILE A 115 -3.74 1.74 38.64
CA ILE A 115 -2.53 1.13 39.21
C ILE A 115 -1.88 2.10 40.21
N SER A 116 -1.82 1.69 41.47
CA SER A 116 -1.23 2.48 42.56
C SER A 116 0.25 2.83 42.27
N PRO A 117 0.68 4.08 42.51
CA PRO A 117 2.04 4.51 42.25
C PRO A 117 3.04 3.83 43.19
N VAL A 118 4.17 3.36 42.63
CA VAL A 118 5.23 2.66 43.38
C VAL A 118 6.42 3.60 43.64
N ASN A 119 6.84 3.67 44.89
CA ASN A 119 8.03 4.41 45.30
C ASN A 119 9.27 3.52 45.12
N THR A 120 10.22 3.94 44.27
CA THR A 120 11.48 3.21 44.00
C THR A 120 12.28 2.91 45.25
N LYS A 121 12.22 3.77 46.27
CA LYS A 121 12.92 3.54 47.55
C LYS A 121 12.31 2.37 48.34
N ASP A 122 11.00 2.21 48.27
CA ASP A 122 10.28 1.16 49.01
C ASP A 122 10.32 -0.15 48.21
N LEU A 123 10.31 -0.07 46.87
CA LEU A 123 10.59 -1.18 45.95
C LEU A 123 11.99 -1.78 46.19
N LEU A 124 13.04 -0.95 46.26
CA LEU A 124 14.42 -1.38 46.53
C LEU A 124 14.66 -1.79 48.01
N ALA A 125 13.64 -1.74 48.87
CA ALA A 125 13.68 -2.31 50.21
C ALA A 125 13.09 -3.73 50.28
N ASP A 126 12.48 -4.22 49.19
CA ASP A 126 11.97 -5.58 49.02
C ASP A 126 13.08 -6.47 48.39
N GLU A 127 13.33 -7.64 49.00
CA GLU A 127 14.37 -8.57 48.55
C GLU A 127 14.08 -9.19 47.17
N LYS A 128 12.83 -9.18 46.64
CA LYS A 128 12.53 -9.60 45.25
C LYS A 128 13.09 -8.62 44.20
N TYR A 129 13.29 -7.35 44.56
CA TYR A 129 13.66 -6.28 43.61
C TYR A 129 15.02 -5.63 43.92
N ALA A 130 15.69 -6.00 45.01
CA ALA A 130 16.94 -5.40 45.47
C ALA A 130 18.19 -5.90 44.70
N THR A 131 18.46 -5.33 43.53
CA THR A 131 19.71 -5.56 42.78
C THR A 131 20.94 -4.94 43.50
N LEU A 132 22.13 -5.48 43.23
CA LEU A 132 23.34 -5.28 44.06
C LEU A 132 24.07 -3.93 43.89
N SER A 133 23.46 -2.80 44.26
CA SER A 133 24.19 -1.51 44.34
C SER A 133 23.73 -0.47 45.37
N PHE A 134 22.95 -0.82 46.40
CA PHE A 134 22.44 0.19 47.34
C PHE A 134 23.53 0.87 48.19
N SER A 135 23.78 2.17 47.95
CA SER A 135 24.71 2.97 48.76
C SER A 135 24.09 3.35 50.11
N ALA A 136 24.87 3.25 51.19
CA ALA A 136 24.39 3.42 52.57
C ALA A 136 23.97 4.86 52.98
N SER A 137 23.74 5.75 52.00
CA SER A 137 23.26 7.13 52.18
C SER A 137 21.76 7.32 51.93
N GLY A 138 21.04 6.30 51.43
CA GLY A 138 19.56 6.31 51.41
C GLY A 138 18.91 7.20 50.34
N SER A 139 19.64 7.55 49.28
CA SER A 139 19.14 8.13 48.03
C SER A 139 19.72 7.33 46.88
N VAL A 140 18.87 6.92 45.94
CA VAL A 140 19.31 6.51 44.60
C VAL A 140 19.73 7.79 43.87
N THR A 141 20.71 7.66 42.97
CA THR A 141 21.16 8.76 42.10
C THR A 141 21.37 8.17 40.70
N TYR A 142 20.39 8.37 39.82
CA TYR A 142 20.50 7.94 38.43
C TYR A 142 21.58 8.73 37.68
N PRO A 143 22.30 8.11 36.73
CA PRO A 143 23.17 8.85 35.83
C PRO A 143 22.34 9.80 34.95
N SER A 144 22.92 10.94 34.58
CA SER A 144 22.22 11.94 33.74
C SER A 144 22.07 11.53 32.27
N ARG A 145 22.62 10.38 31.89
CA ARG A 145 22.34 9.64 30.64
C ARG A 145 22.55 8.16 30.91
N TYR A 146 21.67 7.32 30.38
CA TYR A 146 21.82 5.86 30.32
C TYR A 146 21.33 5.39 28.95
N ASP A 147 21.96 4.39 28.34
CA ASP A 147 21.87 4.15 26.90
C ASP A 147 22.22 2.68 26.62
N LEU A 148 21.23 1.76 26.68
CA LEU A 148 21.48 0.32 26.62
C LEU A 148 22.21 -0.11 25.33
N ARG A 149 22.11 0.65 24.24
CA ARG A 149 22.91 0.49 23.01
C ARG A 149 24.41 0.45 23.28
N LYS A 150 24.89 1.22 24.27
CA LYS A 150 26.32 1.35 24.61
C LYS A 150 26.80 0.29 25.60
N GLU A 151 25.90 -0.19 26.45
CA GLU A 151 26.14 -1.35 27.33
C GLU A 151 25.97 -2.69 26.57
N GLY A 152 25.42 -2.66 25.35
CA GLY A 152 25.11 -3.83 24.52
C GLY A 152 23.82 -4.55 24.91
N GLY A 153 22.96 -3.93 25.74
CA GLY A 153 21.76 -4.50 26.34
C GLY A 153 20.51 -4.56 25.44
N VAL A 154 20.66 -4.47 24.12
CA VAL A 154 19.56 -4.50 23.14
C VAL A 154 19.95 -5.27 21.89
N THR A 155 18.98 -5.97 21.30
CA THR A 155 19.06 -6.53 19.94
C THR A 155 19.02 -5.43 18.88
N PRO A 156 19.49 -5.70 17.63
CA PRO A 156 19.34 -4.80 16.49
C PRO A 156 17.89 -4.34 16.25
N ILE A 157 17.73 -3.27 15.47
CA ILE A 157 16.42 -2.83 15.00
C ILE A 157 15.91 -3.81 13.94
N ARG A 158 14.62 -4.20 14.05
CA ARG A 158 13.86 -4.91 13.01
C ARG A 158 12.90 -3.95 12.30
N ASP A 159 12.24 -4.43 11.27
CA ASP A 159 11.34 -3.62 10.43
C ASP A 159 9.96 -4.28 10.27
N GLN A 160 8.93 -3.66 10.86
CA GLN A 160 7.54 -4.10 10.76
C GLN A 160 6.97 -3.95 9.34
N ALA A 161 7.54 -3.03 8.54
CA ALA A 161 7.00 -2.53 7.28
C ALA A 161 5.48 -2.26 7.36
N LEU A 162 4.73 -2.54 6.28
CA LEU A 162 3.32 -2.17 6.14
C LEU A 162 2.33 -2.84 7.14
N ALA A 163 2.77 -3.76 8.01
CA ALA A 163 1.88 -4.43 8.95
C ALA A 163 1.73 -3.66 10.28
N GLY A 164 0.53 -3.69 10.87
CA GLY A 164 0.20 -3.11 12.19
C GLY A 164 0.74 -3.92 13.38
N SER A 165 2.00 -4.35 13.31
CA SER A 165 2.60 -5.34 14.23
C SER A 165 3.52 -4.75 15.30
N CYS A 166 3.59 -3.41 15.46
CA CYS A 166 4.45 -2.74 16.43
C CYS A 166 4.29 -3.24 17.88
N TRP A 167 3.07 -3.62 18.29
CA TRP A 167 2.79 -4.25 19.59
C TRP A 167 3.60 -5.52 19.83
N SER A 168 3.88 -6.29 18.78
CA SER A 168 4.74 -7.49 18.82
C SER A 168 6.22 -7.11 18.95
N PHE A 169 6.72 -6.19 18.12
CA PHE A 169 8.10 -5.73 18.19
C PHE A 169 8.45 -5.08 19.53
N ALA A 170 7.52 -4.32 20.12
CA ALA A 170 7.69 -3.76 21.46
C ALA A 170 7.72 -4.85 22.56
N SER A 171 6.93 -5.92 22.39
CA SER A 171 6.88 -7.08 23.30
C SER A 171 8.21 -7.85 23.32
N TYR A 172 8.83 -8.10 22.17
CA TYR A 172 10.15 -8.74 22.15
C TYR A 172 11.29 -7.76 22.41
N GLY A 173 11.17 -6.49 22.03
CA GLY A 173 12.12 -5.44 22.38
C GLY A 173 12.36 -5.32 23.89
N THR A 174 11.35 -5.58 24.72
CA THR A 174 11.53 -5.74 26.17
C THR A 174 12.12 -7.11 26.56
N LEU A 175 11.53 -8.22 26.10
CA LEU A 175 11.97 -9.57 26.51
C LEU A 175 13.42 -9.89 26.13
N GLU A 176 13.85 -9.52 24.93
CA GLU A 176 15.22 -9.73 24.45
C GLU A 176 16.21 -8.85 25.21
N SER A 177 15.82 -7.62 25.54
CA SER A 177 16.65 -6.72 26.35
C SER A 177 16.84 -7.26 27.78
N TYR A 178 15.78 -7.81 28.40
CA TYR A 178 15.89 -8.53 29.67
C TYR A 178 16.83 -9.75 29.56
N LEU A 179 16.70 -10.59 28.54
CA LEU A 179 17.55 -11.78 28.40
C LEU A 179 19.02 -11.41 28.17
N ILE A 180 19.31 -10.35 27.40
CA ILE A 180 20.68 -9.86 27.24
C ILE A 180 21.21 -9.30 28.57
N HIS A 181 20.46 -8.40 29.22
CA HIS A 181 20.90 -7.66 30.39
C HIS A 181 21.02 -8.53 31.65
N ASN A 182 20.01 -9.37 31.92
CA ASN A 182 19.90 -10.16 33.15
C ASN A 182 20.40 -11.61 33.01
N LYS A 183 20.41 -12.18 31.80
CA LYS A 183 20.88 -13.58 31.55
C LYS A 183 22.18 -13.65 30.74
N SER A 184 22.63 -12.55 30.12
CA SER A 184 23.71 -12.54 29.12
C SER A 184 23.41 -13.41 27.89
N GLU A 185 22.13 -13.54 27.53
CA GLU A 185 21.66 -14.34 26.41
C GLU A 185 21.09 -13.45 25.30
N ASN A 186 21.68 -13.50 24.11
CA ASN A 186 21.20 -12.77 22.92
C ASN A 186 20.31 -13.70 22.08
N TRP A 187 19.03 -13.34 21.98
CA TRP A 187 17.97 -14.09 21.29
C TRP A 187 17.33 -13.25 20.19
N ASP A 188 16.80 -13.93 19.19
CA ASP A 188 16.12 -13.35 18.02
C ASP A 188 14.74 -14.04 17.94
N PHE A 189 13.66 -13.36 18.38
CA PHE A 189 12.33 -13.96 18.48
C PHE A 189 11.38 -13.51 17.36
N SER A 190 10.53 -14.44 16.93
CA SER A 190 9.64 -14.27 15.79
C SER A 190 8.41 -13.41 16.11
N GLU A 191 8.39 -12.18 15.59
CA GLU A 191 7.16 -11.40 15.47
C GLU A 191 6.13 -12.06 14.54
N GLN A 192 6.57 -12.88 13.57
CA GLN A 192 5.68 -13.57 12.61
C GLN A 192 4.68 -14.48 13.32
N HIS A 193 5.17 -15.36 14.20
CA HIS A 193 4.37 -16.41 14.82
C HIS A 193 3.30 -15.84 15.75
N VAL A 194 3.65 -14.87 16.60
CA VAL A 194 2.68 -14.21 17.50
C VAL A 194 1.70 -13.31 16.73
N LYS A 195 2.13 -12.67 15.64
CA LYS A 195 1.25 -11.92 14.74
C LYS A 195 0.20 -12.82 14.08
N ASN A 196 0.60 -14.01 13.62
CA ASN A 196 -0.25 -14.93 12.86
C ASN A 196 -1.15 -15.82 13.73
N THR A 197 -0.66 -16.36 14.85
CA THR A 197 -1.46 -17.24 15.73
C THR A 197 -2.54 -16.53 16.55
N LEU A 198 -2.58 -15.19 16.51
CA LEU A 198 -3.51 -14.34 17.27
C LEU A 198 -4.59 -13.67 16.42
N VAL A 199 -4.88 -14.21 15.24
CA VAL A 199 -6.05 -13.83 14.41
C VAL A 199 -7.26 -14.72 14.69
N SER A 200 -8.45 -14.25 14.32
CA SER A 200 -9.74 -14.89 14.62
C SER A 200 -9.95 -16.28 14.01
N SER A 201 -9.17 -16.66 12.99
CA SER A 201 -9.16 -18.02 12.43
C SER A 201 -8.34 -19.04 13.24
N SER A 202 -7.50 -18.57 14.19
CA SER A 202 -6.73 -19.43 15.09
C SER A 202 -7.55 -19.84 16.32
N PRO A 203 -7.52 -21.12 16.77
CA PRO A 203 -8.36 -21.59 17.89
C PRO A 203 -8.18 -20.83 19.21
N ASN A 204 -6.96 -20.34 19.48
CA ASN A 204 -6.60 -19.55 20.66
C ASN A 204 -6.33 -18.07 20.29
N GLY A 205 -6.90 -17.60 19.18
CA GLY A 205 -6.69 -16.26 18.63
C GLY A 205 -7.68 -15.23 19.15
N PHE A 206 -7.32 -13.96 18.98
CA PHE A 206 -8.16 -12.80 19.29
C PHE A 206 -8.95 -12.36 18.04
N ASP A 207 -9.91 -11.44 18.21
CA ASP A 207 -10.85 -11.03 17.16
C ASP A 207 -10.25 -10.13 16.04
N ARG A 208 -8.98 -10.32 15.70
CA ARG A 208 -8.31 -9.69 14.54
C ARG A 208 -8.76 -10.38 13.25
N SER A 209 -9.04 -9.62 12.20
CA SER A 209 -9.57 -10.12 10.93
C SER A 209 -8.48 -10.72 10.07
N GLU A 210 -7.40 -9.97 9.86
CA GLU A 210 -6.24 -10.32 9.06
C GLU A 210 -4.98 -10.36 9.94
N HIS A 211 -3.88 -10.92 9.43
CA HIS A 211 -2.59 -11.00 10.15
C HIS A 211 -1.86 -9.66 10.24
N ASP A 212 -2.07 -8.74 9.30
CA ASP A 212 -1.48 -7.40 9.28
C ASP A 212 -2.30 -6.33 10.04
N ASP A 213 -3.48 -6.70 10.59
CA ASP A 213 -4.28 -5.86 11.48
C ASP A 213 -3.51 -5.42 12.75
N GLY A 214 -3.92 -4.30 13.34
CA GLY A 214 -3.44 -3.85 14.65
C GLY A 214 -3.72 -4.85 15.79
N GLY A 215 -3.04 -4.64 16.93
CA GLY A 215 -3.14 -5.50 18.11
C GLY A 215 -2.62 -4.82 19.37
N THR A 216 -2.67 -5.49 20.51
CA THR A 216 -2.28 -4.90 21.80
C THR A 216 -1.29 -5.77 22.56
N THR A 217 -0.45 -5.15 23.38
CA THR A 217 0.64 -5.79 24.13
C THR A 217 0.14 -6.87 25.12
N LEU A 218 -1.10 -6.77 25.58
CA LEU A 218 -1.76 -7.83 26.36
C LEU A 218 -1.99 -9.13 25.56
N MET A 219 -2.20 -9.05 24.24
CA MET A 219 -2.37 -10.24 23.39
C MET A 219 -1.06 -11.04 23.31
N ALA A 220 0.05 -10.34 23.10
CA ALA A 220 1.39 -10.93 23.16
C ALA A 220 1.69 -11.49 24.57
N LEU A 221 1.32 -10.78 25.63
CA LEU A 221 1.50 -11.29 27.00
C LEU A 221 0.67 -12.56 27.26
N ALA A 222 -0.57 -12.65 26.78
CA ALA A 222 -1.38 -13.86 26.91
C ALA A 222 -0.76 -15.07 26.17
N TYR A 223 -0.31 -14.86 24.93
CA TYR A 223 0.42 -15.85 24.11
C TYR A 223 1.70 -16.37 24.78
N LEU A 224 2.47 -15.48 25.41
CA LEU A 224 3.69 -15.86 26.14
C LEU A 224 3.37 -16.53 27.49
N ALA A 225 2.38 -16.02 28.23
CA ALA A 225 2.00 -16.54 29.55
C ALA A 225 1.31 -17.90 29.50
N ARG A 226 0.73 -18.29 28.36
CA ARG A 226 0.16 -19.63 28.12
C ARG A 226 1.15 -20.64 27.51
N TRP A 227 2.38 -20.21 27.23
CA TRP A 227 3.49 -20.95 26.60
C TRP A 227 3.25 -21.39 25.14
N ASP A 228 2.53 -20.59 24.34
CA ASP A 228 2.55 -20.77 22.87
C ASP A 228 3.85 -20.20 22.25
N GLY A 229 4.69 -19.53 23.05
CA GLY A 229 5.97 -18.95 22.62
C GLY A 229 6.83 -18.40 23.77
N PRO A 230 7.94 -17.72 23.46
CA PRO A 230 8.36 -17.29 22.12
C PRO A 230 8.96 -18.43 21.29
N VAL A 231 8.87 -18.30 19.96
CA VAL A 231 9.64 -19.10 19.00
C VAL A 231 10.72 -18.21 18.38
N THR A 232 11.81 -18.78 17.86
CA THR A 232 12.89 -17.99 17.26
C THR A 232 12.54 -17.48 15.86
N GLU A 233 13.07 -16.31 15.50
CA GLU A 233 12.98 -15.72 14.15
C GLU A 233 13.60 -16.64 13.08
N SER A 234 14.58 -17.46 13.50
CA SER A 234 15.16 -18.53 12.70
C SER A 234 14.22 -19.72 12.45
N ASP A 235 13.18 -19.91 13.26
CA ASP A 235 12.19 -20.99 13.16
C ASP A 235 10.93 -20.54 12.39
N ASP A 236 10.55 -19.26 12.49
CA ASP A 236 9.48 -18.62 11.73
C ASP A 236 9.82 -17.16 11.39
N HIS A 237 10.27 -16.88 10.17
CA HIS A 237 10.85 -15.59 9.77
C HIS A 237 9.80 -14.52 9.48
N TYR A 238 10.07 -13.28 9.88
CA TYR A 238 9.18 -12.14 9.69
C TYR A 238 8.97 -11.77 8.23
N ALA A 239 7.70 -11.80 7.81
CA ALA A 239 7.25 -11.30 6.52
C ALA A 239 5.94 -10.53 6.75
N SER A 240 6.01 -9.20 6.71
CA SER A 240 4.97 -8.28 7.19
C SER A 240 3.55 -8.67 6.73
N LEU A 241 3.35 -8.80 5.42
CA LEU A 241 2.05 -9.12 4.80
C LEU A 241 1.80 -10.63 4.63
N SER A 242 2.63 -11.52 5.19
CA SER A 242 2.41 -12.98 5.13
C SER A 242 1.53 -13.46 6.29
N SER A 243 0.48 -14.22 5.95
CA SER A 243 -0.37 -15.03 6.83
C SER A 243 0.30 -16.32 7.31
N GLU A 244 1.33 -16.78 6.59
CA GLU A 244 1.91 -18.10 6.79
C GLU A 244 2.94 -18.07 7.91
N SER A 245 2.87 -19.09 8.77
CA SER A 245 3.87 -19.41 9.79
C SER A 245 4.35 -20.85 9.62
N SER A 246 5.62 -21.09 9.96
CA SER A 246 6.26 -22.39 9.95
C SER A 246 5.54 -23.40 10.85
N ALA A 247 5.35 -24.62 10.35
CA ALA A 247 4.84 -25.75 11.13
C ALA A 247 5.96 -26.50 11.90
N ASP A 248 7.23 -26.17 11.63
CA ASP A 248 8.41 -26.67 12.34
C ASP A 248 8.97 -25.54 13.22
N VAL A 249 8.24 -25.24 14.29
CA VAL A 249 8.57 -24.22 15.30
C VAL A 249 8.72 -24.84 16.68
N VAL A 250 9.56 -24.24 17.52
CA VAL A 250 9.82 -24.70 18.89
C VAL A 250 9.80 -23.51 19.85
N VAL A 251 9.07 -23.66 20.95
CA VAL A 251 9.07 -22.70 22.07
C VAL A 251 10.46 -22.70 22.72
N ALA A 252 11.12 -21.54 22.73
CA ALA A 252 12.50 -21.38 23.17
C ALA A 252 12.65 -20.97 24.65
N LYS A 253 11.60 -20.37 25.23
CA LYS A 253 11.56 -19.85 26.59
C LYS A 253 10.16 -20.00 27.20
N HIS A 254 10.07 -19.99 28.52
CA HIS A 254 8.80 -19.87 29.24
C HIS A 254 8.77 -18.52 29.98
N VAL A 255 7.79 -17.66 29.70
CA VAL A 255 7.57 -16.41 30.48
C VAL A 255 7.08 -16.74 31.88
N GLN A 256 7.57 -16.00 32.87
CA GLN A 256 7.35 -16.25 34.31
C GLN A 256 6.76 -15.04 35.03
N ASP A 257 7.32 -13.86 34.81
CA ASP A 257 6.76 -12.59 35.30
C ASP A 257 6.66 -11.60 34.12
N ALA A 258 5.72 -10.67 34.22
CA ALA A 258 5.72 -9.45 33.41
C ALA A 258 5.18 -8.30 34.27
N PHE A 259 6.05 -7.35 34.62
CA PHE A 259 5.67 -6.24 35.52
C PHE A 259 5.05 -5.11 34.71
N ILE A 260 3.83 -4.72 35.10
CA ILE A 260 3.10 -3.60 34.53
C ILE A 260 3.30 -2.37 35.43
N PHE A 261 3.66 -1.26 34.81
CA PHE A 261 4.00 -0.01 35.48
C PHE A 261 2.83 0.97 35.50
N PRO A 262 2.67 1.77 36.57
CA PRO A 262 1.79 2.93 36.57
C PRO A 262 2.25 3.99 35.53
N GLN A 263 1.48 5.08 35.42
CA GLN A 263 1.80 6.22 34.54
C GLN A 263 3.26 6.68 34.64
N ILE A 264 3.83 7.05 33.49
CA ILE A 264 5.13 7.74 33.42
C ILE A 264 5.01 9.10 34.13
N ASN A 265 5.80 9.32 35.18
CA ASN A 265 5.68 10.49 36.06
C ASN A 265 6.85 11.45 35.87
N HIS A 266 6.66 12.75 36.14
CA HIS A 266 7.65 13.79 35.80
C HIS A 266 9.04 13.72 36.48
N THR A 267 9.33 12.75 37.34
CA THR A 267 10.71 12.48 37.80
C THR A 267 11.38 11.32 37.06
N ASN A 268 10.58 10.50 36.37
CA ASN A 268 10.97 9.32 35.59
C ASN A 268 11.66 8.21 36.42
N ASP A 269 11.75 8.34 37.75
CA ASP A 269 12.61 7.52 38.61
C ASP A 269 12.34 6.01 38.50
N LEU A 270 11.06 5.60 38.45
CA LEU A 270 10.68 4.19 38.34
C LEU A 270 11.12 3.60 37.00
N PHE A 271 10.86 4.29 35.90
CA PHE A 271 11.26 3.85 34.57
C PHE A 271 12.79 3.83 34.44
N LYS A 272 13.51 4.80 35.03
CA LYS A 272 14.99 4.80 35.07
C LYS A 272 15.55 3.60 35.85
N GLN A 273 14.97 3.29 37.01
CA GLN A 273 15.38 2.13 37.82
C GLN A 273 15.11 0.82 37.08
N MET A 274 13.92 0.65 36.51
CA MET A 274 13.53 -0.58 35.80
C MET A 274 14.32 -0.80 34.51
N ILE A 275 14.67 0.28 33.77
CA ILE A 275 15.60 0.20 32.63
C ILE A 275 17.01 -0.25 33.06
N MET A 276 17.47 0.14 34.25
CA MET A 276 18.75 -0.29 34.80
C MET A 276 18.74 -1.71 35.39
N ASP A 277 17.60 -2.19 35.89
CA ASP A 277 17.48 -3.50 36.55
C ASP A 277 17.05 -4.63 35.61
N TYR A 278 16.21 -4.34 34.61
CA TYR A 278 15.51 -5.35 33.79
C TYR A 278 15.59 -5.12 32.27
N GLY A 279 16.29 -4.08 31.81
CA GLY A 279 16.39 -3.75 30.39
C GLY A 279 15.18 -2.97 29.86
N GLY A 280 14.96 -3.03 28.55
CA GLY A 280 14.00 -2.18 27.85
C GLY A 280 12.55 -2.33 28.31
N ILE A 281 11.80 -1.22 28.33
CA ILE A 281 10.38 -1.17 28.74
C ILE A 281 9.51 -0.88 27.52
N SER A 282 8.49 -1.70 27.27
CA SER A 282 7.48 -1.40 26.25
C SER A 282 6.54 -0.30 26.77
N VAL A 283 6.34 0.76 25.97
CA VAL A 283 5.36 1.82 26.19
C VAL A 283 4.66 2.17 24.88
N ALA A 284 3.57 2.93 24.96
CA ALA A 284 2.82 3.43 23.82
C ALA A 284 3.01 4.95 23.63
N ILE A 285 2.81 5.42 22.39
CA ILE A 285 2.71 6.84 22.00
C ILE A 285 1.54 7.04 21.04
N HIS A 286 1.09 8.29 20.91
CA HIS A 286 0.49 8.77 19.67
C HIS A 286 1.62 9.03 18.69
N ASP A 287 1.48 8.53 17.47
CA ASP A 287 2.44 8.68 16.39
C ASP A 287 1.86 9.49 15.24
N ASP A 288 2.44 10.67 15.00
CA ASP A 288 2.28 11.50 13.79
C ASP A 288 3.64 12.17 13.52
N GLN A 289 4.41 11.57 12.63
CA GLN A 289 5.73 12.05 12.25
C GLN A 289 5.67 13.43 11.57
N SER A 290 4.60 13.71 10.81
CA SER A 290 4.44 14.96 10.08
C SER A 290 4.24 16.17 11.00
N ALA A 291 3.57 15.97 12.14
CA ALA A 291 3.28 17.03 13.10
C ALA A 291 4.32 17.17 14.22
N TYR A 292 4.95 16.06 14.65
CA TYR A 292 5.67 16.00 15.93
C TYR A 292 7.13 15.54 15.87
N PHE A 293 7.65 15.14 14.70
CA PHE A 293 9.05 14.70 14.54
C PHE A 293 9.96 15.79 13.95
N ASN A 294 11.17 15.89 14.49
CA ASN A 294 12.27 16.70 13.95
C ASN A 294 13.35 15.77 13.38
N ALA A 295 13.34 15.58 12.06
CA ALA A 295 14.28 14.72 11.34
C ALA A 295 15.75 15.19 11.39
N GLU A 296 16.02 16.51 11.49
CA GLU A 296 17.39 17.01 11.65
C GLU A 296 18.04 16.55 12.97
N ASN A 297 17.23 16.17 13.97
CA ASN A 297 17.67 15.90 15.32
C ASN A 297 17.23 14.53 15.86
N ASN A 298 16.50 13.75 15.07
CA ASN A 298 15.87 12.48 15.45
C ASN A 298 15.06 12.61 16.75
N ALA A 299 14.22 13.64 16.84
CA ALA A 299 13.62 14.10 18.09
C ALA A 299 12.10 14.30 17.96
N TYR A 300 11.31 13.63 18.81
CA TYR A 300 9.84 13.60 18.78
C TYR A 300 9.21 14.28 20.01
N TYR A 301 8.14 15.05 19.79
CA TYR A 301 7.39 15.70 20.88
C TYR A 301 5.93 16.02 20.48
N CYS A 302 5.02 15.10 20.79
CA CYS A 302 3.58 15.39 20.80
C CYS A 302 3.27 16.34 21.96
N TYR A 303 2.97 17.60 21.64
CA TYR A 303 2.67 18.67 22.60
C TYR A 303 1.16 18.88 22.82
N GLU A 304 0.32 18.31 21.97
CA GLU A 304 -1.14 18.30 22.09
C GLU A 304 -1.60 17.24 23.08
N GLU A 305 -2.65 17.53 23.83
CA GLU A 305 -3.32 16.57 24.70
C GLU A 305 -4.45 15.86 23.91
N ASP A 306 -5.01 14.80 24.46
CA ASP A 306 -6.23 14.13 23.95
C ASP A 306 -6.00 13.46 22.58
N LYS A 307 -4.89 12.70 22.49
CA LYS A 307 -4.42 12.00 21.29
C LYS A 307 -4.38 10.48 21.52
N MET A 308 -5.18 9.75 20.73
CA MET A 308 -5.21 8.29 20.75
C MET A 308 -3.83 7.69 20.48
N LEU A 309 -3.47 6.68 21.26
CA LEU A 309 -2.19 5.99 21.16
C LEU A 309 -2.24 5.00 19.97
N THR A 310 -1.33 5.18 19.00
CA THR A 310 -1.34 4.49 17.70
C THR A 310 -0.12 3.61 17.47
N HIS A 311 0.96 3.79 18.24
CA HIS A 311 2.22 3.05 18.08
C HIS A 311 2.79 2.56 19.41
N ALA A 312 3.53 1.45 19.35
CA ALA A 312 4.16 0.80 20.49
C ALA A 312 5.69 0.69 20.28
N ILE A 313 6.44 1.06 21.31
CA ILE A 313 7.88 1.32 21.24
C ILE A 313 8.60 0.82 22.51
N THR A 314 9.91 0.58 22.44
CA THR A 314 10.69 0.20 23.62
C THR A 314 11.57 1.36 24.11
N LEU A 315 11.40 1.78 25.36
CA LEU A 315 12.34 2.66 26.06
C LEU A 315 13.63 1.89 26.36
N VAL A 316 14.77 2.37 25.87
CA VAL A 316 16.09 1.71 26.03
C VAL A 316 17.15 2.62 26.67
N GLY A 317 16.73 3.76 27.21
CA GLY A 317 17.61 4.72 27.88
C GLY A 317 16.98 6.10 28.02
N TRP A 318 17.81 7.06 28.43
CA TRP A 318 17.45 8.47 28.55
C TRP A 318 18.69 9.37 28.49
N ASP A 319 18.50 10.66 28.22
CA ASP A 319 19.50 11.72 28.42
C ASP A 319 18.81 12.95 29.04
N ASP A 320 19.11 13.23 30.31
CA ASP A 320 18.58 14.37 31.08
C ASP A 320 19.08 15.73 30.55
N ASN A 321 20.04 15.74 29.62
CA ASN A 321 20.64 16.93 29.04
C ASN A 321 20.33 17.05 27.53
N PHE A 322 19.39 16.26 27.00
CA PHE A 322 18.97 16.38 25.61
C PHE A 322 18.32 17.75 25.38
N ASN A 323 19.02 18.63 24.66
CA ASN A 323 18.64 20.02 24.50
C ASN A 323 17.25 20.16 23.88
N LYS A 324 16.34 20.80 24.62
CA LYS A 324 14.94 21.00 24.26
C LYS A 324 14.70 21.74 22.95
N THR A 325 15.68 22.50 22.45
CA THR A 325 15.58 23.19 21.14
C THR A 325 15.81 22.26 19.95
N LYS A 326 16.00 20.96 20.18
CA LYS A 326 16.02 19.92 19.14
C LYS A 326 14.64 19.41 18.74
N PHE A 327 13.61 19.66 19.56
CA PHE A 327 12.22 19.33 19.25
C PHE A 327 11.56 20.47 18.46
N THR A 328 10.58 20.12 17.63
CA THR A 328 9.71 21.08 16.92
C THR A 328 8.27 20.89 17.40
N PRO A 329 7.65 21.86 18.10
CA PRO A 329 8.24 23.04 18.73
C PRO A 329 9.20 22.67 19.88
N ALA A 330 10.02 23.62 20.34
CA ALA A 330 10.98 23.38 21.41
C ALA A 330 10.28 22.98 22.73
N ALA A 331 10.79 21.93 23.38
CA ALA A 331 10.17 21.37 24.59
C ALA A 331 10.31 22.29 25.83
N PRO A 332 9.50 22.10 26.89
CA PRO A 332 9.50 22.94 28.09
C PRO A 332 10.86 23.04 28.80
N ALA A 333 11.55 21.93 28.99
CA ALA A 333 12.92 21.85 29.51
C ALA A 333 13.70 20.72 28.79
N ASP A 334 15.01 20.64 29.05
CA ASP A 334 15.87 19.60 28.49
C ASP A 334 15.51 18.23 29.12
N GLY A 335 15.75 17.15 28.37
CA GLY A 335 15.49 15.78 28.82
C GLY A 335 14.68 14.96 27.81
N ALA A 336 15.19 13.77 27.47
CA ALA A 336 14.54 12.85 26.53
C ALA A 336 14.75 11.38 26.90
N TYR A 337 13.79 10.54 26.54
CA TYR A 337 13.94 9.09 26.45
C TYR A 337 14.66 8.69 25.17
N ILE A 338 15.38 7.57 25.20
CA ILE A 338 15.99 6.94 24.02
C ILE A 338 15.10 5.76 23.63
N ILE A 339 14.61 5.78 22.39
CA ILE A 339 13.60 4.83 21.88
C ILE A 339 14.25 3.85 20.90
N LYS A 340 14.02 2.55 21.10
CA LYS A 340 14.17 1.51 20.06
C LYS A 340 12.84 1.42 19.30
N ASN A 341 12.88 1.74 18.00
CA ASN A 341 11.71 1.62 17.11
C ASN A 341 11.69 0.26 16.38
N SER A 342 10.71 0.06 15.51
CA SER A 342 10.53 -1.15 14.70
C SER A 342 10.44 -0.86 13.21
N TRP A 343 11.16 0.16 12.74
CA TRP A 343 11.04 0.73 11.38
C TRP A 343 12.31 0.54 10.53
N GLY A 344 13.12 -0.49 10.85
CA GLY A 344 14.41 -0.71 10.21
C GLY A 344 15.50 0.27 10.69
N ASN A 345 16.75 -0.06 10.41
CA ASN A 345 17.92 0.75 10.81
C ASN A 345 18.18 1.95 9.88
N ASN A 346 17.53 2.01 8.71
CA ASN A 346 17.73 3.08 7.71
C ASN A 346 16.84 4.32 7.98
N TRP A 347 16.23 4.40 9.17
CA TRP A 347 15.37 5.50 9.64
C TRP A 347 15.97 6.14 10.91
N ALA A 348 15.91 7.48 11.03
CA ALA A 348 16.41 8.25 12.17
C ALA A 348 17.89 7.98 12.61
N GLU A 349 18.16 7.76 13.91
CA GLU A 349 19.52 7.45 14.44
C GLU A 349 19.71 5.92 14.49
N ASP A 350 20.01 5.30 13.33
CA ASP A 350 20.16 3.84 13.17
C ASP A 350 18.92 3.04 13.63
N GLY A 351 17.72 3.57 13.38
CA GLY A 351 16.41 3.06 13.84
C GLY A 351 15.99 3.51 15.25
N TYR A 352 16.80 4.35 15.90
CA TYR A 352 16.50 4.93 17.22
C TYR A 352 16.16 6.42 17.11
N TYR A 353 15.41 6.93 18.09
CA TYR A 353 15.08 8.35 18.20
C TYR A 353 14.87 8.78 19.65
N TYR A 354 14.69 10.08 19.87
CA TYR A 354 14.58 10.69 21.20
C TYR A 354 13.18 11.28 21.42
N VAL A 355 12.41 10.78 22.39
CA VAL A 355 11.10 11.38 22.76
C VAL A 355 11.27 12.29 23.98
N SER A 356 10.68 13.48 23.92
CA SER A 356 10.69 14.45 25.02
C SER A 356 10.10 13.89 26.32
N TYR A 357 10.72 14.19 27.46
CA TYR A 357 10.12 13.93 28.79
C TYR A 357 8.79 14.69 29.04
N TYR A 358 8.43 15.62 28.16
CA TYR A 358 7.22 16.43 28.24
C TYR A 358 6.16 16.02 27.23
N ASP A 359 6.42 14.99 26.41
CA ASP A 359 5.46 14.41 25.48
C ASP A 359 4.16 14.05 26.20
N LYS A 360 3.04 14.36 25.56
CA LYS A 360 1.70 14.22 26.12
C LYS A 360 1.11 12.84 25.97
N SER A 361 1.61 12.06 25.02
CA SER A 361 1.07 10.74 24.70
C SER A 361 1.85 9.62 25.40
N ILE A 362 3.17 9.77 25.51
CA ILE A 362 4.05 8.69 25.94
C ILE A 362 3.67 8.15 27.32
N GLY A 363 3.46 6.83 27.41
CA GLY A 363 3.19 6.17 28.69
C GLY A 363 1.91 6.64 29.41
N ASN A 364 0.96 7.21 28.65
CA ASN A 364 -0.43 7.59 28.97
C ASN A 364 -0.70 9.04 29.41
N LYS A 365 -1.41 9.81 28.56
CA LYS A 365 -2.42 10.82 28.97
C LYS A 365 -3.42 11.16 27.84
N ASP A 366 -4.40 10.31 27.58
CA ASP A 366 -5.59 10.71 26.81
C ASP A 366 -6.62 11.41 27.73
N GLN A 367 -7.39 12.38 27.21
CA GLN A 367 -8.59 12.95 27.86
C GLN A 367 -9.78 13.11 26.91
N MET A 368 -9.93 12.22 25.91
CA MET A 368 -11.17 12.07 25.13
C MET A 368 -12.43 12.20 26.03
N ASN A 369 -13.21 13.26 25.80
CA ASN A 369 -14.41 13.63 26.56
C ASN A 369 -14.24 13.82 28.09
N GLY A 370 -13.01 13.96 28.60
CA GLY A 370 -12.72 14.16 30.01
C GLY A 370 -12.77 12.89 30.87
N SER A 371 -12.68 11.71 30.26
CA SER A 371 -12.25 10.49 30.96
C SER A 371 -10.74 10.33 30.76
N GLU A 372 -10.01 9.94 31.79
CA GLU A 372 -8.61 9.57 31.65
C GLU A 372 -8.52 8.07 31.36
N SER A 373 -7.61 7.65 30.49
CA SER A 373 -7.48 6.26 30.01
C SER A 373 -6.01 5.89 29.74
N TYR A 374 -5.67 4.63 30.01
CA TYR A 374 -4.28 4.17 30.11
C TYR A 374 -4.10 2.76 29.51
N THR A 375 -3.08 2.60 28.66
CA THR A 375 -2.60 1.33 28.11
C THR A 375 -1.34 0.80 28.82
N THR A 376 -0.91 -0.41 28.47
CA THR A 376 0.06 -1.22 29.20
C THR A 376 1.52 -0.77 29.01
N ASN A 377 2.09 -0.11 30.02
CA ASN A 377 3.55 0.07 30.17
C ASN A 377 4.12 -1.16 30.88
N TYR A 378 5.08 -1.91 30.31
CA TYR A 378 5.53 -3.17 30.92
C TYR A 378 6.90 -3.69 30.48
N VAL A 379 7.41 -4.66 31.25
CA VAL A 379 8.60 -5.47 30.99
C VAL A 379 8.25 -6.97 31.10
N ILE A 380 8.93 -7.84 30.36
CA ILE A 380 8.66 -9.30 30.35
C ILE A 380 9.92 -10.08 30.76
N MET A 381 9.76 -11.05 31.67
CA MET A 381 10.82 -11.94 32.14
C MET A 381 10.54 -13.41 31.79
N ALA A 382 11.56 -14.12 31.33
CA ALA A 382 11.46 -15.53 30.96
C ALA A 382 12.65 -16.38 31.43
N GLU A 383 12.39 -17.68 31.58
CA GLU A 383 13.38 -18.71 31.90
C GLU A 383 13.48 -19.75 30.78
N ASN A 384 14.46 -20.66 30.88
CA ASN A 384 14.54 -21.83 30.00
C ASN A 384 13.31 -22.72 30.16
N VAL A 385 12.87 -23.38 29.08
CA VAL A 385 11.69 -24.28 29.08
C VAL A 385 11.82 -25.46 30.03
N SER A 386 13.04 -25.77 30.49
CA SER A 386 13.32 -26.80 31.50
C SER A 386 13.03 -26.35 32.95
N ASN A 387 12.31 -25.24 33.17
CA ASN A 387 11.89 -24.78 34.49
C ASN A 387 10.74 -25.64 35.04
N TYR A 388 9.74 -25.92 34.21
CA TYR A 388 8.52 -26.65 34.54
C TYR A 388 8.06 -27.45 33.32
N ASP A 389 7.47 -28.63 33.55
CA ASP A 389 7.17 -29.59 32.49
C ASP A 389 5.71 -29.50 31.98
N HIS A 390 4.79 -28.97 32.79
CA HIS A 390 3.38 -28.80 32.43
C HIS A 390 2.80 -27.49 32.95
N ILE A 391 1.82 -26.98 32.21
CA ILE A 391 0.96 -25.83 32.58
C ILE A 391 -0.50 -26.26 32.61
N TYR A 392 -1.18 -26.04 33.73
CA TYR A 392 -2.62 -26.22 33.90
C TYR A 392 -3.28 -24.84 33.91
N GLN A 393 -4.20 -24.58 32.99
CA GLN A 393 -4.78 -23.26 32.74
C GLN A 393 -6.16 -23.37 32.08
N TYR A 394 -6.98 -22.32 32.22
CA TYR A 394 -8.26 -22.16 31.50
C TYR A 394 -8.35 -20.81 30.77
N ASP A 395 -7.49 -19.86 31.12
CA ASP A 395 -7.37 -18.50 30.58
C ASP A 395 -6.37 -18.43 29.41
N LEU A 396 -6.79 -18.91 28.23
CA LEU A 396 -5.93 -18.94 27.03
C LEU A 396 -5.82 -17.56 26.36
N LEU A 397 -6.84 -16.70 26.47
CA LEU A 397 -6.76 -15.29 26.07
C LEU A 397 -6.26 -14.38 27.20
N GLY A 398 -5.98 -14.96 28.37
CA GLY A 398 -5.35 -14.28 29.50
C GLY A 398 -6.23 -13.19 30.13
N TRP A 399 -5.60 -12.07 30.50
CA TRP A 399 -6.26 -11.00 31.26
C TRP A 399 -7.06 -10.05 30.36
N CYS A 400 -8.37 -10.30 30.23
CA CYS A 400 -9.29 -9.48 29.44
C CYS A 400 -10.05 -8.43 30.28
N SER A 401 -10.32 -8.72 31.56
CA SER A 401 -11.15 -7.87 32.43
C SER A 401 -10.86 -8.11 33.92
N ASN A 402 -11.45 -7.29 34.80
CA ASN A 402 -11.35 -7.43 36.25
C ASN A 402 -12.71 -7.75 36.89
N THR A 403 -12.71 -8.49 37.99
CA THR A 403 -13.91 -8.82 38.77
C THR A 403 -13.68 -8.78 40.28
N GLY A 404 -14.78 -8.71 41.04
CA GLY A 404 -14.77 -8.65 42.49
C GLY A 404 -16.17 -8.61 43.09
N PHE A 405 -16.27 -8.05 44.29
CA PHE A 405 -17.52 -7.87 45.04
C PHE A 405 -17.68 -6.41 45.50
N ASN A 406 -17.20 -5.45 44.70
CA ASN A 406 -17.04 -4.03 45.04
C ASN A 406 -16.26 -3.81 46.35
N ASN A 407 -15.18 -4.57 46.51
CA ASN A 407 -14.35 -4.64 47.71
C ASN A 407 -12.90 -4.95 47.29
N SER A 408 -11.90 -4.36 47.96
CA SER A 408 -10.48 -4.61 47.65
C SER A 408 -9.97 -6.00 48.06
N THR A 409 -10.86 -6.92 48.41
CA THR A 409 -10.54 -8.33 48.66
C THR A 409 -11.62 -9.25 48.13
N ALA A 410 -11.20 -10.25 47.35
CA ALA A 410 -12.02 -11.36 46.87
C ALA A 410 -11.14 -12.60 46.66
N LEU A 411 -11.76 -13.77 46.64
CA LEU A 411 -11.09 -15.03 46.34
C LEU A 411 -11.48 -15.51 44.94
N GLY A 412 -10.49 -15.88 44.15
CA GLY A 412 -10.65 -16.61 42.89
C GLY A 412 -10.02 -18.00 43.01
N ALA A 413 -10.56 -18.98 42.29
CA ALA A 413 -10.02 -20.33 42.31
C ALA A 413 -10.29 -21.11 41.03
N ASN A 414 -9.30 -21.90 40.60
CA ASN A 414 -9.43 -22.86 39.50
C ASN A 414 -9.28 -24.30 40.03
N VAL A 415 -10.05 -25.23 39.47
CA VAL A 415 -10.04 -26.67 39.81
C VAL A 415 -9.55 -27.48 38.61
N PHE A 416 -8.50 -28.26 38.80
CA PHE A 416 -7.82 -29.03 37.77
C PHE A 416 -7.80 -30.53 38.09
N THR A 417 -7.49 -31.36 37.10
CA THR A 417 -7.22 -32.80 37.27
C THR A 417 -5.83 -33.13 36.77
N ALA A 418 -4.97 -33.72 37.60
CA ALA A 418 -3.61 -34.06 37.23
C ALA A 418 -3.57 -35.12 36.12
N THR A 419 -2.83 -34.87 35.05
CA THR A 419 -2.78 -35.75 33.86
C THR A 419 -1.83 -36.94 34.02
N ALA A 420 -0.79 -36.80 34.83
CA ALA A 420 0.18 -37.85 35.16
C ALA A 420 0.62 -37.75 36.64
N ASN A 421 1.58 -38.58 37.05
CA ASN A 421 2.16 -38.53 38.40
C ASN A 421 3.21 -37.41 38.46
N GLN A 422 2.86 -36.28 39.05
CA GLN A 422 3.60 -35.02 38.95
C GLN A 422 3.81 -34.37 40.32
N THR A 423 4.61 -33.31 40.36
CA THR A 423 4.76 -32.43 41.52
C THR A 423 4.35 -31.02 41.13
N LEU A 424 3.36 -30.44 41.79
CA LEU A 424 3.01 -29.03 41.70
C LEU A 424 4.05 -28.21 42.48
N GLU A 425 4.69 -27.26 41.80
CA GLU A 425 5.82 -26.50 42.35
C GLU A 425 5.56 -24.99 42.37
N ALA A 426 4.83 -24.46 41.38
CA ALA A 426 4.50 -23.03 41.30
C ALA A 426 3.07 -22.77 40.79
N VAL A 427 2.61 -21.54 41.02
CA VAL A 427 1.32 -21.00 40.57
C VAL A 427 1.54 -19.61 39.99
N SER A 428 0.94 -19.30 38.84
CA SER A 428 0.85 -17.93 38.36
C SER A 428 -0.56 -17.35 38.39
N PHE A 429 -0.59 -16.02 38.46
CA PHE A 429 -1.79 -15.20 38.44
C PHE A 429 -1.38 -13.76 38.07
N TYR A 430 -2.37 -12.89 37.89
CA TYR A 430 -2.14 -11.47 37.73
C TYR A 430 -2.47 -10.69 39.01
N THR A 431 -1.61 -9.75 39.40
CA THR A 431 -1.96 -8.68 40.35
C THR A 431 -2.50 -7.49 39.58
N VAL A 432 -3.75 -7.13 39.84
CA VAL A 432 -4.39 -6.04 39.09
C VAL A 432 -3.83 -4.66 39.46
N ASP A 433 -3.36 -4.49 40.70
CA ASP A 433 -2.91 -3.25 41.31
C ASP A 433 -1.54 -3.46 41.99
N SER A 434 -0.71 -2.40 42.06
CA SER A 434 0.59 -2.43 42.73
C SER A 434 0.43 -2.64 44.24
N ASN A 435 1.46 -3.19 44.90
CA ASN A 435 1.45 -3.52 46.33
C ASN A 435 0.34 -4.51 46.76
N SER A 436 -0.19 -5.31 45.82
CA SER A 436 -1.23 -6.31 46.11
C SER A 436 -0.68 -7.45 46.99
N TYR A 437 -1.45 -7.85 48.00
CA TYR A 437 -1.24 -9.06 48.78
C TYR A 437 -1.98 -10.25 48.16
N TYR A 438 -1.35 -11.41 48.18
CA TYR A 438 -1.93 -12.68 47.73
C TYR A 438 -1.77 -13.76 48.82
N ASN A 439 -2.71 -14.70 48.86
CA ASN A 439 -2.58 -15.93 49.63
C ASN A 439 -3.09 -17.11 48.79
N ILE A 440 -2.16 -17.90 48.26
CA ILE A 440 -2.39 -19.16 47.56
C ILE A 440 -2.64 -20.26 48.59
N SER A 441 -3.66 -21.09 48.36
CA SER A 441 -4.01 -22.27 49.14
C SER A 441 -4.34 -23.42 48.19
N VAL A 442 -3.57 -24.51 48.25
CA VAL A 442 -3.76 -25.70 47.41
C VAL A 442 -4.61 -26.73 48.15
N TYR A 443 -5.69 -27.22 47.54
CA TYR A 443 -6.49 -28.33 48.07
C TYR A 443 -6.39 -29.56 47.15
N LEU A 444 -6.46 -30.75 47.74
CA LEU A 444 -6.58 -32.03 47.02
C LEU A 444 -7.98 -32.58 47.20
N ASP A 445 -8.55 -33.14 46.13
CA ASP A 445 -9.88 -33.73 46.03
C ASP A 445 -11.00 -32.81 46.60
N PRO A 446 -11.21 -31.61 46.02
CA PRO A 446 -12.19 -30.64 46.50
C PRO A 446 -13.65 -31.14 46.32
N GLU A 447 -14.57 -30.68 47.19
CA GLU A 447 -15.92 -31.24 47.35
C GLU A 447 -17.02 -30.17 47.14
N ASN A 448 -17.74 -30.21 46.01
CA ASN A 448 -18.85 -29.30 45.68
C ASN A 448 -18.45 -27.81 45.56
N GLY A 449 -17.25 -27.56 45.03
CA GLY A 449 -16.61 -26.25 44.88
C GLY A 449 -15.09 -26.44 44.82
N PRO A 450 -14.29 -25.37 44.99
CA PRO A 450 -12.83 -25.42 44.92
C PRO A 450 -12.16 -25.73 46.28
N VAL A 451 -12.90 -26.22 47.28
CA VAL A 451 -12.40 -26.50 48.64
C VAL A 451 -13.02 -27.80 49.18
N ASN A 452 -12.45 -28.37 50.25
CA ASN A 452 -13.09 -29.45 51.02
C ASN A 452 -12.89 -29.29 52.54
N SER A 453 -13.47 -30.23 53.30
CA SER A 453 -13.42 -30.23 54.77
C SER A 453 -12.06 -30.58 55.40
N SER A 454 -11.07 -30.99 54.60
CA SER A 454 -9.71 -31.32 55.09
C SER A 454 -8.82 -30.09 55.28
N GLY A 455 -9.11 -28.99 54.57
CA GLY A 455 -8.24 -27.81 54.50
C GLY A 455 -7.16 -27.93 53.42
N PRO A 456 -6.39 -26.84 53.19
CA PRO A 456 -5.34 -26.84 52.17
C PRO A 456 -4.13 -27.67 52.62
N VAL A 457 -3.44 -28.29 51.66
CA VAL A 457 -2.21 -29.08 51.85
C VAL A 457 -0.94 -28.25 51.77
N ALA A 458 -0.99 -27.12 51.05
CA ALA A 458 0.07 -26.11 50.97
C ALA A 458 -0.57 -24.71 50.98
N VAL A 459 0.12 -23.73 51.58
CA VAL A 459 -0.30 -22.33 51.65
C VAL A 459 0.93 -21.44 51.49
N THR A 460 0.88 -20.52 50.53
CA THR A 460 1.99 -19.60 50.18
C THR A 460 1.43 -18.19 49.98
N ASN A 461 2.13 -17.18 50.49
CA ASN A 461 1.56 -15.83 50.58
C ASN A 461 2.62 -14.74 50.67
N GLY A 462 2.31 -13.57 50.14
CA GLY A 462 3.22 -12.43 50.12
C GLY A 462 2.56 -11.18 49.55
N THR A 463 3.34 -10.11 49.43
CA THR A 463 2.96 -8.88 48.73
C THR A 463 3.82 -8.76 47.48
N ILE A 464 3.24 -8.24 46.39
CA ILE A 464 3.95 -7.98 45.14
C ILE A 464 3.90 -6.47 44.90
N ALA A 465 5.08 -5.84 44.83
CA ALA A 465 5.19 -4.39 44.77
C ALA A 465 4.63 -3.78 43.47
N LEU A 466 4.78 -4.46 42.33
CA LEU A 466 4.28 -4.04 41.02
C LEU A 466 3.03 -4.85 40.61
N ALA A 467 2.20 -4.26 39.75
CA ALA A 467 1.11 -4.98 39.07
C ALA A 467 1.67 -5.87 37.95
N GLY A 468 0.83 -6.75 37.39
CA GLY A 468 1.15 -7.55 36.21
C GLY A 468 1.03 -9.05 36.41
N TYR A 469 1.74 -9.83 35.59
CA TYR A 469 1.76 -11.30 35.64
C TYR A 469 2.92 -11.78 36.52
N HIS A 470 2.68 -12.79 37.36
CA HIS A 470 3.68 -13.31 38.29
C HIS A 470 3.59 -14.81 38.45
N THR A 471 4.74 -15.49 38.45
CA THR A 471 4.86 -16.91 38.85
C THR A 471 5.44 -16.97 40.25
N ILE A 472 4.79 -17.72 41.13
CA ILE A 472 5.14 -17.86 42.55
C ILE A 472 5.41 -19.32 42.88
N ASP A 473 6.66 -19.61 43.25
CA ASP A 473 7.06 -20.89 43.84
C ASP A 473 6.30 -21.14 45.15
N LEU A 474 5.81 -22.37 45.34
CA LEU A 474 5.16 -22.78 46.58
C LEU A 474 6.20 -23.07 47.66
N ASP A 475 5.96 -22.61 48.89
CA ASP A 475 6.79 -22.93 50.06
C ASP A 475 6.96 -24.45 50.26
N HIS A 476 5.94 -25.22 49.85
CA HIS A 476 5.86 -26.67 49.95
C HIS A 476 5.27 -27.27 48.65
N ASN A 477 6.12 -27.91 47.84
CA ASN A 477 5.71 -28.63 46.63
C ASN A 477 4.68 -29.74 46.96
N VAL A 478 3.69 -29.94 46.09
CA VAL A 478 2.57 -30.89 46.31
C VAL A 478 2.61 -32.02 45.29
N SER A 479 2.72 -33.26 45.76
CA SER A 479 2.69 -34.44 44.85
C SER A 479 1.26 -34.78 44.43
N LEU A 480 1.05 -34.93 43.12
CA LEU A 480 -0.23 -35.16 42.46
C LEU A 480 -0.18 -36.48 41.67
N PRO A 481 -0.89 -37.54 42.10
CA PRO A 481 -1.06 -38.75 41.30
C PRO A 481 -1.96 -38.53 40.08
N ALA A 482 -1.72 -39.27 39.00
CA ALA A 482 -2.54 -39.21 37.79
C ALA A 482 -4.03 -39.43 38.08
N GLY A 483 -4.87 -38.49 37.66
CA GLY A 483 -6.31 -38.48 37.89
C GLY A 483 -6.78 -37.92 39.24
N GLN A 484 -5.87 -37.41 40.09
CA GLN A 484 -6.27 -36.65 41.28
C GLN A 484 -6.80 -35.27 40.89
N ASN A 485 -7.91 -34.85 41.50
CA ASN A 485 -8.38 -33.48 41.39
C ASN A 485 -7.63 -32.60 42.41
N PHE A 486 -7.25 -31.40 42.00
CA PHE A 486 -6.67 -30.40 42.88
C PHE A 486 -7.23 -29.02 42.54
N SER A 487 -7.17 -28.09 43.48
CA SER A 487 -7.59 -26.72 43.24
C SER A 487 -6.58 -25.72 43.79
N ILE A 488 -6.44 -24.63 43.06
CA ILE A 488 -5.65 -23.47 43.44
C ILE A 488 -6.64 -22.39 43.86
N VAL A 489 -6.67 -22.06 45.14
CA VAL A 489 -7.49 -20.99 45.70
C VAL A 489 -6.57 -19.81 46.03
N ILE A 490 -6.84 -18.63 45.49
CA ILE A 490 -6.09 -17.41 45.79
C ILE A 490 -7.02 -16.37 46.40
N ASN A 491 -6.69 -15.89 47.61
CA ASN A 491 -7.27 -14.67 48.16
C ASN A 491 -6.44 -13.47 47.71
N PHE A 492 -7.00 -12.63 46.84
CA PHE A 492 -6.41 -11.41 46.34
C PHE A 492 -6.82 -10.22 47.22
N THR A 493 -5.86 -9.38 47.61
CA THR A 493 -6.11 -8.13 48.34
C THR A 493 -5.31 -6.99 47.72
N THR A 494 -6.00 -6.08 47.05
CA THR A 494 -5.45 -4.81 46.52
C THR A 494 -5.40 -3.73 47.60
N PRO A 495 -4.59 -2.66 47.43
CA PRO A 495 -4.65 -1.49 48.31
C PRO A 495 -6.01 -0.77 48.26
N GLU A 496 -6.45 -0.35 47.07
CA GLU A 496 -7.67 0.48 46.91
C GLU A 496 -8.63 -0.03 45.82
N TYR A 497 -8.16 -0.66 44.75
CA TYR A 497 -9.01 -1.05 43.61
C TYR A 497 -10.01 -2.17 43.94
N THR A 498 -11.30 -2.00 43.60
CA THR A 498 -12.41 -2.84 44.12
C THR A 498 -12.79 -4.06 43.26
N TYR A 499 -12.01 -4.35 42.22
CA TYR A 499 -12.11 -5.54 41.37
C TYR A 499 -10.77 -6.31 41.39
N PRO A 500 -10.40 -6.96 42.51
CA PRO A 500 -9.03 -7.43 42.76
C PRO A 500 -8.63 -8.70 41.99
N VAL A 501 -9.50 -9.26 41.14
CA VAL A 501 -9.28 -10.55 40.44
C VAL A 501 -9.30 -10.35 38.93
N ALA A 502 -8.21 -10.73 38.27
CA ALA A 502 -8.11 -10.79 36.81
C ALA A 502 -8.91 -11.99 36.24
N ILE A 503 -9.62 -11.77 35.14
CA ILE A 503 -10.38 -12.80 34.42
C ILE A 503 -10.16 -12.75 32.91
N GLU A 504 -10.19 -13.94 32.30
CA GLU A 504 -10.52 -14.13 30.89
C GLU A 504 -12.03 -13.99 30.73
N LYS A 505 -12.49 -13.35 29.65
CA LYS A 505 -13.91 -13.23 29.33
C LYS A 505 -14.14 -12.95 27.84
N VAL A 506 -15.31 -13.37 27.33
CA VAL A 506 -15.87 -12.89 26.05
C VAL A 506 -16.06 -11.36 26.06
N ILE A 507 -15.31 -10.67 25.21
CA ILE A 507 -15.47 -9.24 24.88
C ILE A 507 -15.55 -9.14 23.35
N ASP A 508 -16.57 -8.46 22.82
CA ASP A 508 -16.74 -8.26 21.37
C ASP A 508 -15.53 -7.54 20.76
N ARG A 509 -15.04 -7.96 19.60
CA ARG A 509 -13.87 -7.37 18.91
C ARG A 509 -12.60 -7.39 19.76
N HIS A 510 -12.48 -8.38 20.64
CA HIS A 510 -11.25 -8.66 21.36
C HIS A 510 -11.08 -10.16 21.57
N SER A 511 -11.99 -10.78 22.32
CA SER A 511 -11.81 -12.13 22.89
C SER A 511 -13.04 -13.00 22.75
N SER A 512 -13.70 -13.01 21.59
CA SER A 512 -14.90 -13.83 21.35
C SER A 512 -14.65 -15.35 21.46
N ASN A 513 -13.39 -15.80 21.32
CA ASN A 513 -12.97 -17.18 21.53
C ASN A 513 -12.81 -17.60 23.01
N ALA A 514 -12.99 -16.70 23.98
CA ALA A 514 -12.96 -17.06 25.41
C ALA A 514 -14.10 -18.02 25.78
N ASN A 515 -13.82 -19.05 26.58
CA ASN A 515 -14.79 -20.10 26.89
C ASN A 515 -14.54 -20.75 28.26
N ALA A 516 -15.57 -20.84 29.10
CA ALA A 516 -15.49 -21.41 30.44
C ALA A 516 -16.49 -22.57 30.64
N GLU A 517 -16.02 -23.72 31.13
CA GLU A 517 -16.88 -24.87 31.44
C GLU A 517 -17.23 -24.93 32.93
N SER A 518 -18.42 -25.46 33.26
CA SER A 518 -18.86 -25.56 34.66
C SER A 518 -17.95 -26.51 35.44
N GLY A 519 -17.50 -26.05 36.61
CA GLY A 519 -16.51 -26.72 37.45
C GLY A 519 -15.07 -26.25 37.28
N GLN A 520 -14.75 -25.43 36.27
CA GLN A 520 -13.38 -24.91 36.05
C GLN A 520 -13.03 -23.79 37.05
N SER A 521 -13.77 -22.68 37.02
CA SER A 521 -13.45 -21.45 37.75
C SER A 521 -14.53 -21.01 38.75
N TYR A 522 -14.10 -20.48 39.89
CA TYR A 522 -14.97 -20.07 41.00
C TYR A 522 -14.55 -18.73 41.64
N LEU A 523 -15.54 -17.97 42.13
CA LEU A 523 -15.33 -16.77 42.96
C LEU A 523 -15.98 -16.88 44.35
N SER A 524 -15.43 -16.18 45.33
CA SER A 524 -16.02 -15.99 46.66
C SER A 524 -15.65 -14.65 47.31
N SER A 525 -16.57 -14.07 48.09
CA SER A 525 -16.28 -12.92 48.97
C SER A 525 -15.86 -13.33 50.40
N ASN A 526 -15.85 -14.63 50.73
CA ASN A 526 -15.62 -15.10 52.11
C ASN A 526 -14.99 -16.50 52.26
N GLY A 527 -14.60 -17.16 51.16
CA GLY A 527 -14.00 -18.50 51.14
C GLY A 527 -14.92 -19.66 51.57
N SER A 528 -16.16 -19.37 51.97
CA SER A 528 -17.14 -20.35 52.48
C SER A 528 -18.28 -20.59 51.50
N ASN A 529 -18.73 -19.55 50.80
CA ASN A 529 -19.72 -19.63 49.73
C ASN A 529 -19.02 -19.41 48.40
N TRP A 530 -19.07 -20.39 47.51
CA TRP A 530 -18.41 -20.33 46.20
C TRP A 530 -19.44 -20.29 45.07
N THR A 531 -19.17 -19.47 44.07
CA THR A 531 -19.99 -19.32 42.84
C THR A 531 -19.16 -19.81 41.66
N ASP A 532 -19.65 -20.82 40.94
CA ASP A 532 -19.14 -21.19 39.62
C ASP A 532 -19.42 -20.04 38.64
N ILE A 533 -18.39 -19.55 37.96
CA ILE A 533 -18.50 -18.38 37.06
C ILE A 533 -18.63 -18.74 35.59
N SER A 534 -18.63 -20.03 35.23
CA SER A 534 -18.77 -20.47 33.84
C SER A 534 -20.06 -19.98 33.19
N ALA A 535 -21.13 -19.79 33.97
CA ALA A 535 -22.43 -19.27 33.53
C ALA A 535 -22.43 -17.79 33.09
N SER A 536 -21.25 -17.17 32.94
CA SER A 536 -21.05 -15.84 32.34
C SER A 536 -19.85 -15.81 31.38
N ASP A 537 -19.37 -16.98 30.96
CA ASP A 537 -18.23 -17.19 30.06
C ASP A 537 -16.95 -16.48 30.56
N MET A 538 -16.58 -16.80 31.81
CA MET A 538 -15.42 -16.22 32.52
C MET A 538 -14.56 -17.30 33.18
N ASN A 539 -13.25 -17.22 33.01
CA ASN A 539 -12.26 -18.00 33.78
C ASN A 539 -11.42 -17.06 34.66
N VAL A 540 -11.01 -17.51 35.85
CA VAL A 540 -10.03 -16.76 36.66
C VAL A 540 -8.65 -17.00 36.08
N CYS A 541 -7.85 -15.93 35.92
CA CYS A 541 -6.48 -16.03 35.42
C CYS A 541 -5.54 -16.60 36.48
N ILE A 542 -5.60 -17.92 36.68
CA ILE A 542 -4.77 -18.71 37.58
C ILE A 542 -4.25 -19.92 36.80
N LYS A 543 -2.93 -20.05 36.71
CA LYS A 543 -2.25 -21.19 36.09
C LYS A 543 -1.43 -21.94 37.15
N ALA A 544 -1.23 -23.25 36.96
CA ALA A 544 -0.48 -24.10 37.89
C ALA A 544 0.60 -24.90 37.15
N PHE A 545 1.81 -24.92 37.70
CA PHE A 545 3.00 -25.49 37.05
C PHE A 545 3.51 -26.73 37.77
N THR A 546 3.78 -27.79 37.01
CA THR A 546 4.23 -29.07 37.57
C THR A 546 5.48 -29.62 36.89
N THR A 547 6.22 -30.45 37.62
CA THR A 547 7.35 -31.25 37.13
C THR A 547 6.97 -32.73 37.05
N GLU A 548 7.56 -33.49 36.12
CA GLU A 548 7.32 -34.92 35.94
C GLU A 548 8.63 -35.73 35.88
N SER A 549 8.79 -36.68 36.81
CA SER A 549 9.96 -37.57 36.87
C SER A 549 9.88 -38.70 35.82
N ARG A 550 10.35 -38.43 34.60
CA ARG A 550 10.29 -39.33 33.44
C ARG A 550 11.47 -39.13 32.48
N GLN A 551 11.53 -39.94 31.42
CA GLN A 551 12.52 -39.77 30.36
C GLN A 551 12.34 -38.40 29.66
N PRO A 552 13.41 -37.75 29.18
CA PRO A 552 13.30 -36.44 28.54
C PRO A 552 12.41 -36.45 27.30
N GLN A 553 11.93 -35.26 26.92
CA GLN A 553 11.41 -34.98 25.59
C GLN A 553 12.37 -34.02 24.92
N SER A 554 13.12 -34.53 23.95
CA SER A 554 14.18 -33.78 23.26
C SER A 554 13.56 -32.68 22.40
N ASN A 555 14.07 -31.46 22.51
CA ASN A 555 13.79 -30.42 21.53
C ASN A 555 14.92 -29.40 21.45
N PHE A 556 15.00 -28.64 20.36
CA PHE A 556 16.03 -27.61 20.21
C PHE A 556 15.69 -26.55 19.15
N VAL A 557 16.27 -25.37 19.33
CA VAL A 557 16.33 -24.28 18.34
C VAL A 557 17.78 -23.94 17.99
N ALA A 558 17.96 -23.11 16.97
CA ALA A 558 19.25 -22.52 16.62
C ALA A 558 19.10 -21.01 16.43
N ASP A 559 20.15 -20.23 16.69
CA ASP A 559 20.11 -18.78 16.45
C ASP A 559 20.01 -18.43 14.95
N LYS A 560 20.41 -19.35 14.06
CA LYS A 560 20.29 -19.23 12.61
C LYS A 560 20.05 -20.58 11.95
N ARG A 561 19.16 -20.62 10.95
CA ARG A 561 19.04 -21.75 10.00
C ARG A 561 19.85 -21.51 8.71
N TYR A 562 19.90 -20.28 8.21
CA TYR A 562 20.66 -19.90 7.02
C TYR A 562 21.98 -19.23 7.41
N VAL A 563 23.11 -19.79 6.98
CA VAL A 563 24.46 -19.33 7.31
C VAL A 563 25.45 -19.56 6.17
N HIS A 564 26.55 -18.81 6.13
CA HIS A 564 27.65 -19.11 5.21
C HIS A 564 28.62 -20.16 5.73
N ILE A 565 29.44 -20.72 4.84
CA ILE A 565 30.54 -21.62 5.16
C ILE A 565 31.47 -20.99 6.22
N ASN A 566 31.78 -21.76 7.28
CA ASN A 566 32.53 -21.37 8.48
C ASN A 566 31.88 -20.28 9.36
N GLN A 567 30.65 -19.84 9.09
CA GLN A 567 29.90 -19.03 10.03
C GLN A 567 29.39 -19.90 11.19
N SER A 568 29.38 -19.34 12.39
CA SER A 568 28.88 -20.02 13.59
C SER A 568 27.36 -20.00 13.68
N VAL A 569 26.78 -21.15 14.00
CA VAL A 569 25.42 -21.33 14.53
C VAL A 569 25.53 -21.66 16.02
N LYS A 570 24.70 -21.04 16.86
CA LYS A 570 24.47 -21.46 18.26
C LYS A 570 23.23 -22.33 18.31
N PHE A 571 23.34 -23.52 18.89
CA PHE A 571 22.21 -24.39 19.16
C PHE A 571 21.82 -24.27 20.62
N HIS A 572 20.52 -24.28 20.89
CA HIS A 572 19.97 -24.14 22.23
C HIS A 572 19.04 -25.33 22.53
N ASP A 573 19.29 -25.98 23.66
CA ASP A 573 18.45 -27.03 24.22
C ASP A 573 17.10 -26.47 24.66
N ALA A 574 16.03 -27.08 24.16
CA ALA A 574 14.64 -26.78 24.51
C ALA A 574 13.92 -28.06 25.04
N SER A 575 14.67 -28.99 25.63
CA SER A 575 14.15 -30.28 26.07
C SER A 575 13.45 -30.23 27.43
N LEU A 576 12.32 -30.93 27.56
CA LEU A 576 11.53 -31.06 28.79
C LEU A 576 11.89 -32.33 29.59
N TYR A 577 11.38 -32.42 30.82
CA TYR A 577 11.56 -33.49 31.80
C TYR A 577 13.02 -33.65 32.29
N SER A 578 13.64 -32.52 32.66
CA SER A 578 14.97 -32.46 33.31
C SER A 578 16.06 -33.32 32.62
N PRO A 579 16.54 -32.92 31.43
CA PRO A 579 17.70 -33.55 30.80
C PRO A 579 18.97 -33.41 31.66
N GLN A 580 19.83 -34.43 31.64
CA GLN A 580 21.09 -34.47 32.43
C GLN A 580 22.34 -34.67 31.55
N LEU A 581 22.16 -35.21 30.34
CA LEU A 581 23.22 -35.47 29.37
C LEU A 581 22.69 -35.17 27.97
N TRP A 582 23.52 -34.51 27.15
CA TRP A 582 23.23 -34.11 25.77
C TRP A 582 24.23 -34.77 24.82
N GLN A 583 23.75 -35.17 23.65
CA GLN A 583 24.55 -35.70 22.56
C GLN A 583 23.97 -35.18 21.23
N TRP A 584 24.64 -34.19 20.66
CA TRP A 584 24.32 -33.60 19.36
C TRP A 584 25.00 -34.38 18.23
N ASP A 585 24.35 -34.43 17.07
CA ASP A 585 24.93 -34.75 15.76
C ASP A 585 24.51 -33.66 14.78
N PHE A 586 25.49 -33.04 14.12
CA PHE A 586 25.27 -31.92 13.19
C PHE A 586 25.01 -32.38 11.75
N GLY A 587 24.91 -33.69 11.49
CA GLY A 587 24.61 -34.24 10.16
C GLY A 587 25.81 -34.29 9.19
N ASP A 588 26.92 -33.64 9.54
CA ASP A 588 28.20 -33.72 8.80
C ASP A 588 29.17 -34.80 9.35
N GLY A 589 28.74 -35.51 10.40
CA GLY A 589 29.53 -36.52 11.11
C GLY A 589 30.28 -36.00 12.35
N ASN A 590 30.18 -34.71 12.67
CA ASN A 590 30.69 -34.14 13.92
C ASN A 590 29.59 -34.05 14.99
N THR A 591 30.01 -34.05 16.25
CA THR A 591 29.12 -34.20 17.41
C THR A 591 29.57 -33.32 18.58
N SER A 592 28.65 -33.02 19.51
CA SER A 592 28.95 -32.29 20.75
C SER A 592 28.19 -32.87 21.95
N THR A 593 28.72 -32.68 23.15
CA THR A 593 28.06 -33.03 24.43
C THR A 593 27.86 -31.83 25.36
N GLN A 594 27.94 -30.61 24.82
CA GLN A 594 27.52 -29.39 25.51
C GLN A 594 25.99 -29.28 25.43
N GLN A 595 25.35 -28.65 26.42
CA GLN A 595 23.92 -28.35 26.37
C GLN A 595 23.60 -27.42 25.19
N ASN A 596 24.25 -26.25 25.15
CA ASN A 596 24.07 -25.23 24.11
C ASN A 596 25.38 -25.04 23.31
N PRO A 597 25.69 -25.87 22.29
CA PRO A 597 26.93 -25.79 21.54
C PRO A 597 26.93 -24.67 20.50
N THR A 598 28.11 -24.13 20.20
CA THR A 598 28.34 -23.33 18.99
C THR A 598 29.12 -24.18 17.97
N TYR A 599 28.63 -24.25 16.73
CA TYR A 599 29.23 -25.06 15.65
C TYR A 599 29.26 -24.30 14.32
N SER A 600 30.12 -24.69 13.38
CA SER A 600 30.30 -24.01 12.09
C SER A 600 30.63 -25.01 10.99
N TYR A 601 29.89 -24.98 9.88
CA TYR A 601 29.99 -25.97 8.80
C TYR A 601 31.07 -25.58 7.78
N ALA A 602 31.97 -26.52 7.47
CA ALA A 602 33.11 -26.30 6.57
C ALA A 602 32.82 -26.57 5.08
N SER A 603 31.54 -26.77 4.70
CA SER A 603 31.12 -26.99 3.31
C SER A 603 29.67 -26.54 3.12
N PRO A 604 29.26 -26.13 1.90
CA PRO A 604 27.88 -25.75 1.64
C PRO A 604 26.99 -26.98 1.49
N GLY A 605 25.71 -26.82 1.81
CA GLY A 605 24.72 -27.91 1.76
C GLY A 605 23.64 -27.79 2.83
N ILE A 606 22.72 -28.74 2.82
CA ILE A 606 21.58 -28.81 3.75
C ILE A 606 21.82 -29.95 4.73
N TYR A 607 21.70 -29.65 6.03
CA TYR A 607 22.07 -30.55 7.12
C TYR A 607 20.88 -30.85 8.04
N ASN A 608 20.64 -32.14 8.30
CA ASN A 608 19.70 -32.60 9.29
C ASN A 608 20.42 -32.66 10.64
N VAL A 609 19.92 -31.95 11.65
CA VAL A 609 20.52 -31.91 12.98
C VAL A 609 19.73 -32.80 13.92
N SER A 610 20.41 -33.46 14.86
CA SER A 610 19.73 -34.20 15.92
C SER A 610 20.32 -33.94 17.30
N LEU A 611 19.45 -33.99 18.29
CA LEU A 611 19.78 -33.98 19.70
C LEU A 611 19.25 -35.26 20.33
N ASN A 612 20.10 -35.95 21.08
CA ASN A 612 19.75 -37.04 21.98
C ASN A 612 19.99 -36.57 23.42
N VAL A 613 18.93 -36.49 24.22
CA VAL A 613 18.98 -36.16 25.65
C VAL A 613 18.61 -37.35 26.52
N SER A 614 19.24 -37.44 27.69
CA SER A 614 18.95 -38.50 28.66
C SER A 614 19.03 -38.05 30.12
N ASN A 615 18.33 -38.78 30.98
CA ASN A 615 18.38 -38.69 32.45
C ASN A 615 18.26 -40.12 33.04
N GLU A 616 18.05 -40.26 34.35
CA GLU A 616 17.97 -41.58 35.01
C GLU A 616 16.77 -42.46 34.58
N PHE A 617 15.73 -41.87 33.98
CA PHE A 617 14.52 -42.57 33.56
C PHE A 617 14.57 -43.05 32.10
N GLY A 618 15.42 -42.48 31.26
CA GLY A 618 15.58 -42.88 29.86
C GLY A 618 16.23 -41.83 28.97
N SER A 619 16.03 -41.99 27.66
CA SER A 619 16.59 -41.12 26.62
C SER A 619 15.58 -40.88 25.50
N ASN A 620 15.61 -39.69 24.90
CA ASN A 620 14.81 -39.35 23.73
C ASN A 620 15.67 -38.62 22.69
N VAL A 621 15.31 -38.77 21.41
CA VAL A 621 16.03 -38.19 20.28
C VAL A 621 15.03 -37.42 19.42
N THR A 622 15.36 -36.17 19.12
CA THR A 622 14.67 -35.36 18.12
C THR A 622 15.61 -35.08 16.97
N VAL A 623 15.12 -35.24 15.74
CA VAL A 623 15.80 -34.91 14.49
C VAL A 623 15.00 -33.81 13.83
N ARG A 624 15.66 -32.71 13.43
CA ARG A 624 15.07 -31.69 12.56
C ARG A 624 15.71 -31.87 11.18
N ASP A 625 14.92 -32.40 10.26
CA ASP A 625 15.35 -32.67 8.88
C ASP A 625 15.44 -31.35 8.10
N THR A 626 16.45 -31.21 7.23
CA THR A 626 16.69 -29.98 6.43
C THR A 626 16.76 -28.68 7.26
N PHE A 627 17.36 -28.76 8.46
CA PHE A 627 17.28 -27.72 9.48
C PHE A 627 18.31 -26.59 9.29
N ILE A 628 19.56 -26.90 8.93
CA ILE A 628 20.59 -25.89 8.65
C ILE A 628 20.94 -25.88 7.16
N HIS A 629 20.94 -24.69 6.57
CA HIS A 629 21.25 -24.41 5.17
C HIS A 629 22.54 -23.60 5.12
N VAL A 630 23.60 -24.19 4.58
CA VAL A 630 24.94 -23.61 4.52
C VAL A 630 25.20 -23.12 3.10
N LEU A 631 25.18 -21.80 2.93
CA LEU A 631 25.20 -21.11 1.64
C LEU A 631 26.61 -20.72 1.21
N ASN A 632 26.85 -20.72 -0.10
CA ASN A 632 27.97 -19.98 -0.70
C ASN A 632 27.64 -18.47 -0.74
N SER A 633 28.59 -17.63 -1.16
CA SER A 633 28.30 -16.24 -1.57
C SER A 633 27.63 -16.14 -2.95
N THR A 634 26.92 -17.19 -3.33
CA THR A 634 26.11 -17.30 -4.54
C THR A 634 24.94 -18.19 -4.16
N ILE A 635 23.76 -17.59 -4.13
CA ILE A 635 22.51 -18.17 -3.68
C ILE A 635 21.67 -18.45 -4.93
N THR A 636 20.95 -19.57 -4.98
CA THR A 636 20.14 -19.96 -6.13
C THR A 636 18.65 -19.97 -5.80
N VAL A 637 17.82 -19.56 -6.75
CA VAL A 637 16.35 -19.51 -6.60
C VAL A 637 15.67 -20.21 -7.78
N ASN A 638 14.75 -21.15 -7.50
CA ASN A 638 13.94 -21.83 -8.51
C ASN A 638 12.53 -22.08 -7.95
N SER A 639 11.51 -21.49 -8.56
CA SER A 639 10.09 -21.61 -8.14
C SER A 639 9.55 -23.06 -8.14
N SER A 640 10.08 -23.94 -8.99
CA SER A 640 9.78 -25.38 -8.99
C SER A 640 10.51 -26.16 -7.89
N GLY A 641 11.53 -25.57 -7.28
CA GLY A 641 12.42 -26.19 -6.28
C GLY A 641 13.59 -26.97 -6.90
N GLY A 642 14.65 -27.16 -6.11
CA GLY A 642 15.92 -27.78 -6.53
C GLY A 642 17.13 -26.85 -6.38
N ALA A 643 16.87 -25.55 -6.24
CA ALA A 643 17.80 -24.51 -5.81
C ALA A 643 17.76 -24.31 -4.28
N ASP A 644 18.57 -23.40 -3.75
CA ASP A 644 18.60 -23.06 -2.31
C ASP A 644 17.24 -22.52 -1.81
N PHE A 645 16.56 -21.71 -2.63
CA PHE A 645 15.25 -21.12 -2.32
C PHE A 645 14.22 -21.32 -3.45
N LYS A 646 12.93 -21.19 -3.10
CA LYS A 646 11.82 -21.13 -4.07
C LYS A 646 11.32 -19.71 -4.35
N LEU A 647 11.45 -18.83 -3.38
CA LEU A 647 11.02 -17.43 -3.42
C LEU A 647 12.25 -16.54 -3.44
N ILE A 648 12.19 -15.46 -4.21
CA ILE A 648 13.26 -14.47 -4.33
C ILE A 648 13.42 -13.71 -3.01
N GLN A 649 12.32 -13.35 -2.35
CA GLN A 649 12.35 -12.62 -1.09
C GLN A 649 13.10 -13.41 0.01
N MET A 650 12.83 -14.71 0.15
CA MET A 650 13.56 -15.56 1.10
C MET A 650 15.07 -15.60 0.83
N ALA A 651 15.50 -15.50 -0.43
CA ALA A 651 16.92 -15.43 -0.77
C ALA A 651 17.54 -14.06 -0.40
N VAL A 652 16.80 -12.95 -0.57
CA VAL A 652 17.20 -11.61 -0.11
C VAL A 652 17.29 -11.58 1.44
N ASP A 653 16.34 -12.22 2.12
CA ASP A 653 16.28 -12.33 3.57
C ASP A 653 17.37 -13.24 4.15
N ALA A 654 17.85 -14.23 3.41
CA ALA A 654 18.98 -15.06 3.80
C ALA A 654 20.37 -14.46 3.46
N ALA A 655 20.44 -13.59 2.44
CA ALA A 655 21.71 -13.07 1.90
C ALA A 655 22.46 -12.12 2.85
N TYR A 656 23.77 -12.01 2.64
CA TYR A 656 24.67 -11.07 3.31
C TYR A 656 25.28 -10.07 2.30
N PRO A 657 25.70 -8.87 2.73
CA PRO A 657 26.32 -7.87 1.85
C PRO A 657 27.53 -8.44 1.07
N GLY A 658 27.42 -8.47 -0.25
CA GLY A 658 28.38 -9.05 -1.20
C GLY A 658 27.86 -10.29 -1.95
N ASP A 659 26.69 -10.82 -1.59
CA ASP A 659 26.11 -12.00 -2.24
C ASP A 659 25.50 -11.72 -3.61
N ALA A 660 25.56 -12.75 -4.46
CA ALA A 660 24.82 -12.81 -5.73
C ALA A 660 23.71 -13.87 -5.68
N ILE A 661 22.47 -13.42 -5.76
CA ILE A 661 21.26 -14.24 -5.89
C ILE A 661 21.00 -14.48 -7.37
N ILE A 662 21.00 -15.75 -7.77
CA ILE A 662 20.88 -16.22 -9.16
C ILE A 662 19.52 -16.90 -9.32
N VAL A 663 18.67 -16.35 -10.17
CA VAL A 663 17.29 -16.81 -10.36
C VAL A 663 17.17 -17.68 -11.61
N GLU A 664 16.63 -18.88 -11.46
CA GLU A 664 16.31 -19.78 -12.57
C GLU A 664 14.97 -19.41 -13.24
N PRO A 665 14.79 -19.68 -14.55
CA PRO A 665 13.63 -19.20 -15.30
C PRO A 665 12.29 -19.58 -14.68
N GLY A 666 11.38 -18.62 -14.58
CA GLY A 666 10.07 -18.79 -13.95
C GLY A 666 9.32 -17.48 -13.72
N ASN A 667 8.05 -17.61 -13.31
CA ASN A 667 7.25 -16.50 -12.80
C ASN A 667 7.20 -16.59 -11.27
N TYR A 668 7.49 -15.47 -10.61
CA TYR A 668 7.63 -15.32 -9.17
C TYR A 668 6.59 -14.31 -8.69
N THR A 669 5.43 -14.81 -8.26
CA THR A 669 4.32 -13.97 -7.76
C THR A 669 4.53 -13.61 -6.30
N GLU A 670 5.40 -12.63 -6.06
CA GLU A 670 5.82 -12.16 -4.74
C GLU A 670 6.20 -10.68 -4.77
N ARG A 671 6.31 -10.06 -3.59
CA ARG A 671 6.87 -8.72 -3.42
C ARG A 671 8.32 -8.86 -2.98
N VAL A 672 9.26 -8.34 -3.77
CA VAL A 672 10.70 -8.34 -3.43
C VAL A 672 11.08 -7.00 -2.81
N SER A 673 11.76 -7.02 -1.66
CA SER A 673 12.03 -5.88 -0.80
C SER A 673 13.48 -5.91 -0.30
N PHE A 674 14.34 -5.08 -0.88
CA PHE A 674 15.74 -4.95 -0.48
C PHE A 674 15.89 -3.97 0.69
N ARG A 675 16.25 -4.50 1.87
CA ARG A 675 16.56 -3.74 3.11
C ARG A 675 17.99 -3.98 3.63
N LYS A 676 18.85 -4.57 2.80
CA LYS A 676 20.26 -4.86 3.11
C LYS A 676 21.12 -4.41 1.95
N ASP A 677 22.19 -3.67 2.24
CA ASP A 677 23.06 -3.10 1.22
C ASP A 677 23.88 -4.14 0.45
N ASN A 678 24.34 -3.76 -0.75
CA ASN A 678 25.36 -4.46 -1.52
C ASN A 678 24.96 -5.91 -1.88
N LEU A 679 23.72 -6.10 -2.34
CA LEU A 679 23.22 -7.38 -2.88
C LEU A 679 23.09 -7.32 -4.41
N THR A 680 23.35 -8.44 -5.08
CA THR A 680 23.05 -8.60 -6.52
C THR A 680 21.91 -9.62 -6.72
N LEU A 681 20.84 -9.25 -7.43
CA LEU A 681 19.83 -10.18 -7.94
C LEU A 681 19.91 -10.23 -9.46
N LYS A 682 20.00 -11.43 -10.04
CA LYS A 682 19.94 -11.58 -11.50
C LYS A 682 19.44 -12.91 -12.04
N SER A 683 18.96 -12.89 -13.29
CA SER A 683 18.69 -14.13 -14.04
C SER A 683 19.96 -14.97 -14.28
N SER A 684 19.77 -16.28 -14.22
CA SER A 684 20.76 -17.30 -14.58
C SER A 684 21.08 -17.37 -16.09
N THR A 685 20.19 -16.85 -16.95
CA THR A 685 20.32 -16.97 -18.42
C THR A 685 20.83 -15.70 -19.10
N GLY A 686 20.71 -14.54 -18.44
CA GLY A 686 21.00 -13.24 -19.04
C GLY A 686 19.86 -12.66 -19.89
N ASN A 687 18.67 -13.27 -19.86
CA ASN A 687 17.47 -12.78 -20.53
C ASN A 687 16.43 -12.30 -19.50
N PRO A 688 15.96 -11.04 -19.53
CA PRO A 688 14.96 -10.56 -18.58
C PRO A 688 13.61 -11.29 -18.67
N GLU A 689 13.20 -11.70 -19.88
CA GLU A 689 11.91 -12.37 -20.09
C GLU A 689 11.85 -13.80 -19.53
N ASP A 690 12.99 -14.38 -19.13
CA ASP A 690 13.04 -15.70 -18.50
C ASP A 690 12.64 -15.64 -17.01
N VAL A 691 12.80 -14.49 -16.34
CA VAL A 691 12.54 -14.31 -14.90
C VAL A 691 11.59 -13.14 -14.69
N ARG A 692 10.31 -13.45 -14.46
CA ARG A 692 9.24 -12.47 -14.25
C ARG A 692 8.88 -12.37 -12.77
N ILE A 693 9.00 -11.18 -12.18
CA ILE A 693 8.53 -10.84 -10.83
C ILE A 693 7.15 -10.18 -10.96
N THR A 694 6.13 -10.78 -10.37
CA THR A 694 4.73 -10.34 -10.47
C THR A 694 4.19 -9.90 -9.12
N SER A 695 3.71 -8.65 -9.01
CA SER A 695 3.01 -8.18 -7.80
C SER A 695 1.83 -9.10 -7.46
N PRO A 696 1.70 -9.61 -6.21
CA PRO A 696 0.52 -10.35 -5.78
C PRO A 696 -0.73 -9.45 -5.66
N TYR A 697 -0.55 -8.12 -5.64
CA TYR A 697 -1.61 -7.11 -5.59
C TYR A 697 -1.66 -6.31 -6.90
N PRO A 698 -2.51 -6.69 -7.88
CA PRO A 698 -2.57 -6.00 -9.16
C PRO A 698 -3.10 -4.57 -9.02
N TYR A 699 -2.46 -3.62 -9.73
CA TYR A 699 -2.81 -2.19 -9.74
C TYR A 699 -4.31 -1.91 -9.85
N SER A 700 -5.02 -2.65 -10.72
CA SER A 700 -6.45 -2.51 -11.01
C SER A 700 -7.38 -2.62 -9.79
N LYS A 701 -6.88 -3.05 -8.62
CA LYS A 701 -7.63 -3.03 -7.37
C LYS A 701 -7.66 -1.66 -6.66
N PHE A 702 -6.73 -0.73 -6.92
CA PHE A 702 -6.70 0.65 -6.39
C PHE A 702 -6.87 0.83 -4.87
N SER A 703 -6.80 -0.21 -4.03
CA SER A 703 -7.10 -0.14 -2.58
C SER A 703 -5.90 0.25 -1.72
N ASN A 704 -4.70 0.21 -2.27
CA ASN A 704 -3.47 0.46 -1.54
C ASN A 704 -2.45 1.05 -2.51
N VAL A 705 -2.00 2.28 -2.22
CA VAL A 705 -0.95 2.96 -3.00
C VAL A 705 0.43 2.35 -2.75
N TYR A 706 0.62 1.62 -1.66
CA TYR A 706 1.88 0.98 -1.27
C TYR A 706 2.12 -0.37 -1.98
N ASN A 707 1.43 -0.65 -3.09
CA ASN A 707 1.49 -1.90 -3.86
C ASN A 707 2.64 -1.91 -4.89
N ASN A 708 3.87 -2.17 -4.47
CA ASN A 708 4.98 -2.40 -5.42
C ASN A 708 5.23 -3.90 -5.70
N ALA A 709 5.82 -4.22 -6.87
CA ALA A 709 6.38 -5.54 -7.14
C ALA A 709 7.83 -5.67 -6.59
N VAL A 710 8.69 -4.68 -6.89
CA VAL A 710 10.04 -4.54 -6.31
C VAL A 710 10.13 -3.24 -5.51
N PHE A 711 10.74 -3.31 -4.32
CA PHE A 711 11.06 -2.16 -3.46
C PHE A 711 12.52 -2.20 -3.02
N ILE A 712 13.17 -1.04 -2.98
CA ILE A 712 14.52 -0.87 -2.43
C ILE A 712 14.51 0.27 -1.40
N MET A 713 15.08 0.00 -0.23
CA MET A 713 15.38 0.94 0.84
C MET A 713 16.77 0.63 1.41
N ALA A 714 17.75 0.53 0.52
CA ALA A 714 19.10 0.02 0.76
C ALA A 714 20.08 0.48 -0.34
N ASP A 715 21.36 0.60 -0.02
CA ASP A 715 22.38 1.11 -0.94
C ASP A 715 23.11 -0.01 -1.71
N ASN A 716 23.70 0.34 -2.87
CA ASN A 716 24.55 -0.54 -3.70
C ASN A 716 23.86 -1.81 -4.24
N ILE A 717 22.54 -1.82 -4.38
CA ILE A 717 21.81 -2.99 -4.92
C ILE A 717 22.01 -3.09 -6.43
N THR A 718 22.33 -4.28 -6.94
CA THR A 718 22.36 -4.56 -8.38
C THR A 718 21.17 -5.44 -8.77
N LEU A 719 20.28 -4.93 -9.62
CA LEU A 719 19.20 -5.68 -10.25
C LEU A 719 19.51 -5.85 -11.74
N GLN A 720 19.68 -7.09 -12.19
CA GLN A 720 20.15 -7.37 -13.55
C GLN A 720 19.33 -8.47 -14.25
N ASP A 721 18.95 -8.27 -15.52
CA ASP A 721 18.34 -9.29 -16.37
C ASP A 721 16.99 -9.83 -15.81
N ILE A 722 16.02 -8.96 -15.46
CA ILE A 722 14.72 -9.33 -14.84
C ILE A 722 13.53 -8.61 -15.52
N ASN A 723 12.38 -9.26 -15.68
CA ASN A 723 11.08 -8.64 -16.01
C ASN A 723 10.26 -8.38 -14.72
N VAL A 724 9.64 -7.20 -14.57
CA VAL A 724 8.87 -6.78 -13.39
C VAL A 724 7.48 -6.26 -13.78
N THR A 725 6.41 -6.74 -13.12
CA THR A 725 5.03 -6.55 -13.58
C THR A 725 3.94 -6.43 -12.51
N GLY A 726 2.80 -5.85 -12.90
CA GLY A 726 1.53 -5.88 -12.16
C GLY A 726 1.43 -4.94 -10.95
N GLY A 727 2.52 -4.28 -10.57
CA GLY A 727 2.54 -3.37 -9.42
C GLY A 727 1.83 -2.04 -9.69
N PHE A 728 1.44 -1.34 -8.62
CA PHE A 728 1.22 0.11 -8.71
C PHE A 728 2.55 0.80 -9.02
N TYR A 729 3.61 0.43 -8.29
CA TYR A 729 4.98 0.62 -8.73
C TYR A 729 5.51 -0.74 -9.21
N GLY A 730 5.99 -0.84 -10.45
CA GLY A 730 6.78 -2.01 -10.86
C GLY A 730 8.03 -2.08 -9.98
N PHE A 731 8.79 -0.99 -9.98
CA PHE A 731 9.92 -0.77 -9.08
C PHE A 731 9.79 0.59 -8.38
N LEU A 732 10.03 0.60 -7.07
CA LEU A 732 10.22 1.80 -6.27
C LEU A 732 11.55 1.71 -5.51
N ALA A 733 12.39 2.72 -5.61
CA ALA A 733 13.53 2.88 -4.71
C ALA A 733 13.45 4.21 -3.98
N SER A 734 13.56 4.14 -2.66
CA SER A 734 13.39 5.26 -1.73
C SER A 734 14.62 5.37 -0.85
N SER A 735 15.17 6.58 -0.68
CA SER A 735 16.41 6.82 0.09
C SER A 735 17.60 5.93 -0.30
N SER A 736 17.63 5.41 -1.53
CA SER A 736 18.52 4.31 -1.95
C SER A 736 19.54 4.76 -2.98
N ASN A 737 20.82 4.53 -2.72
CA ASN A 737 21.92 5.16 -3.44
C ASN A 737 22.87 4.13 -4.06
N ASN A 738 23.57 4.54 -5.13
CA ASN A 738 24.59 3.74 -5.82
C ASN A 738 24.07 2.39 -6.39
N CYS A 739 22.76 2.21 -6.51
CA CYS A 739 22.16 1.00 -7.07
C CYS A 739 22.34 0.95 -8.60
N THR A 740 22.35 -0.24 -9.17
CA THR A 740 22.50 -0.48 -10.61
C THR A 740 21.38 -1.37 -11.12
N ILE A 741 20.50 -0.81 -11.94
CA ILE A 741 19.40 -1.51 -12.62
C ILE A 741 19.81 -1.65 -14.08
N ILE A 742 20.00 -2.88 -14.56
CA ILE A 742 20.58 -3.12 -15.90
C ILE A 742 19.87 -4.26 -16.66
N ASN A 743 19.51 -3.98 -17.93
CA ASN A 743 18.89 -4.95 -18.84
C ASN A 743 17.59 -5.55 -18.26
N CYS A 744 16.76 -4.72 -17.62
CA CYS A 744 15.49 -5.12 -17.01
C CYS A 744 14.28 -4.60 -17.79
N THR A 745 13.18 -5.34 -17.78
CA THR A 745 11.91 -5.00 -18.43
C THR A 745 10.87 -4.63 -17.37
N PHE A 746 10.16 -3.52 -17.55
CA PHE A 746 9.07 -3.06 -16.67
C PHE A 746 7.78 -2.96 -17.48
N THR A 747 6.87 -3.93 -17.28
CA THR A 747 5.66 -4.11 -18.11
C THR A 747 4.38 -4.32 -17.31
N ASP A 748 3.28 -3.76 -17.79
CA ASP A 748 1.93 -3.92 -17.21
C ASP A 748 1.82 -3.38 -15.75
N ASN A 749 2.49 -2.27 -15.41
CA ASN A 749 2.43 -1.62 -14.10
C ASN A 749 1.66 -0.28 -14.14
N GLY A 750 1.35 0.30 -12.98
CA GLY A 750 0.93 1.71 -12.89
C GLY A 750 2.08 2.63 -13.29
N LEU A 751 3.11 2.67 -12.47
CA LEU A 751 4.39 3.33 -12.72
C LEU A 751 5.45 2.25 -12.95
N GLY A 752 6.15 2.27 -14.08
CA GLY A 752 7.16 1.27 -14.41
C GLY A 752 8.30 1.27 -13.39
N MET A 753 8.95 2.43 -13.21
CA MET A 753 9.93 2.65 -12.14
C MET A 753 9.89 4.08 -11.58
N VAL A 754 10.09 4.19 -10.27
CA VAL A 754 10.24 5.47 -9.54
C VAL A 754 11.51 5.45 -8.70
N LEU A 755 12.30 6.53 -8.76
CA LEU A 755 13.29 6.89 -7.74
C LEU A 755 12.78 8.08 -6.95
N ASP A 756 12.73 7.98 -5.61
CA ASP A 756 12.30 9.07 -4.72
C ASP A 756 13.18 9.26 -3.48
N LEU A 757 12.82 10.25 -2.65
CA LEU A 757 13.39 10.51 -1.32
C LEU A 757 14.94 10.55 -1.28
N SER A 758 15.57 11.31 -2.17
CA SER A 758 17.05 11.39 -2.27
C SER A 758 17.74 10.07 -2.60
N SER A 759 17.11 9.23 -3.43
CA SER A 759 17.76 8.09 -4.09
C SER A 759 18.75 8.57 -5.16
N ASN A 760 20.04 8.69 -4.80
CA ASN A 760 21.05 9.37 -5.63
C ASN A 760 22.13 8.43 -6.20
N ASN A 761 22.84 8.89 -7.24
CA ASN A 761 23.98 8.18 -7.86
C ASN A 761 23.65 6.79 -8.44
N ASN A 762 22.37 6.49 -8.70
CA ASN A 762 21.92 5.21 -9.25
C ASN A 762 22.15 5.13 -10.76
N GLN A 763 22.33 3.92 -11.29
CA GLN A 763 22.54 3.64 -12.71
C GLN A 763 21.35 2.87 -13.28
N ILE A 764 20.81 3.32 -14.41
CA ILE A 764 19.68 2.71 -15.12
C ILE A 764 20.12 2.50 -16.57
N ILE A 765 20.38 1.26 -16.98
CA ILE A 765 21.11 0.97 -18.22
C ILE A 765 20.43 -0.14 -19.03
N ASN A 766 20.16 0.10 -20.31
CA ASN A 766 19.53 -0.85 -21.24
C ASN A 766 18.15 -1.38 -20.78
N CYS A 767 17.41 -0.63 -19.96
CA CYS A 767 16.10 -1.05 -19.44
C CYS A 767 14.94 -0.65 -20.38
N THR A 768 13.88 -1.45 -20.39
CA THR A 768 12.68 -1.25 -21.22
C THR A 768 11.47 -0.96 -20.33
N PHE A 769 10.70 0.07 -20.68
CA PHE A 769 9.50 0.51 -19.95
C PHE A 769 8.33 0.57 -20.95
N GLU A 770 7.45 -0.42 -20.89
CA GLU A 770 6.38 -0.67 -21.88
C GLU A 770 5.03 -0.97 -21.22
N LYS A 771 3.91 -0.48 -21.78
CA LYS A 771 2.54 -0.78 -21.30
C LYS A 771 2.29 -0.45 -19.83
N ASN A 772 3.06 0.47 -19.25
CA ASN A 772 2.75 1.04 -17.95
C ASN A 772 1.81 2.24 -18.13
N ILE A 773 1.14 2.69 -17.07
CA ILE A 773 0.41 3.96 -17.15
C ILE A 773 1.38 5.13 -17.28
N ALA A 774 2.52 5.09 -16.57
CA ALA A 774 3.67 5.98 -16.79
C ALA A 774 5.00 5.20 -16.64
N GLY A 775 6.03 5.62 -17.38
CA GLY A 775 7.23 4.79 -17.62
C GLY A 775 8.29 4.88 -16.51
N LEU A 776 9.03 5.99 -16.48
CA LEU A 776 10.14 6.22 -15.55
C LEU A 776 10.05 7.63 -14.94
N VAL A 777 10.04 7.71 -13.61
CA VAL A 777 9.93 8.97 -12.85
C VAL A 777 11.12 9.16 -11.90
N LEU A 778 11.71 10.35 -11.90
CA LEU A 778 12.76 10.79 -10.97
C LEU A 778 12.23 11.96 -10.10
N SER A 779 11.83 11.68 -8.86
CA SER A 779 11.37 12.70 -7.90
C SER A 779 12.43 12.91 -6.81
N ASN A 780 12.74 14.16 -6.45
CA ASN A 780 13.67 14.53 -5.38
C ASN A 780 14.97 13.69 -5.35
N SER A 781 15.58 13.45 -6.51
CA SER A 781 16.69 12.51 -6.71
C SER A 781 17.69 13.03 -7.75
N ALA A 782 18.98 12.87 -7.47
CA ALA A 782 20.09 13.55 -8.16
C ALA A 782 21.28 12.63 -8.49
N ASP A 783 22.15 13.09 -9.38
CA ASP A 783 23.37 12.43 -9.85
C ASP A 783 23.15 11.02 -10.47
N ASN A 784 21.90 10.64 -10.77
CA ASN A 784 21.60 9.35 -11.39
C ASN A 784 22.01 9.33 -12.87
N TYR A 785 22.46 8.18 -13.37
CA TYR A 785 22.96 7.99 -14.74
C TYR A 785 22.04 7.05 -15.54
N LEU A 786 21.49 7.55 -16.64
CA LEU A 786 20.56 6.83 -17.52
C LEU A 786 21.22 6.64 -18.89
N ALA A 787 21.25 5.42 -19.44
CA ALA A 787 21.75 5.15 -20.79
C ALA A 787 21.05 3.98 -21.51
N ASN A 788 20.86 4.11 -22.83
CA ASN A 788 20.22 3.13 -23.72
C ASN A 788 18.83 2.63 -23.29
N ASN A 789 18.11 3.35 -22.42
CA ASN A 789 16.79 2.92 -21.98
C ASN A 789 15.73 3.19 -23.06
N SER A 790 14.70 2.34 -23.14
CA SER A 790 13.63 2.45 -24.14
C SER A 790 12.27 2.53 -23.47
N ILE A 791 11.57 3.64 -23.68
CA ILE A 791 10.38 4.04 -22.92
C ILE A 791 9.25 4.27 -23.92
N ASN A 792 8.52 3.22 -24.28
CA ASN A 792 7.56 3.25 -25.40
C ASN A 792 6.20 2.71 -24.99
N ASN A 793 5.12 3.10 -25.67
CA ASN A 793 3.78 2.53 -25.48
C ASN A 793 3.27 2.59 -24.02
N ASN A 794 3.57 3.67 -23.29
CA ASN A 794 3.01 3.92 -21.95
C ASN A 794 1.84 4.91 -22.07
N LEU A 795 0.80 4.80 -21.23
CA LEU A 795 -0.48 5.48 -21.44
C LEU A 795 -0.40 7.02 -21.30
N LEU A 796 0.41 7.49 -20.36
CA LEU A 796 0.70 8.88 -20.03
C LEU A 796 2.18 8.99 -19.62
N TYR A 797 2.79 10.16 -19.73
CA TYR A 797 4.06 10.51 -19.05
C TYR A 797 5.14 9.41 -19.12
N THR A 798 5.64 9.18 -20.32
CA THR A 798 6.70 8.19 -20.61
C THR A 798 7.93 8.38 -19.72
N PHE A 799 8.53 9.58 -19.74
CA PHE A 799 9.65 9.96 -18.90
C PHE A 799 9.34 11.25 -18.13
N ASP A 800 9.72 11.28 -16.85
CA ASP A 800 9.54 12.43 -15.98
C ASP A 800 10.71 12.61 -15.00
N MET A 801 11.07 13.86 -14.73
CA MET A 801 12.10 14.24 -13.77
C MET A 801 11.88 15.67 -13.26
N ASP A 802 12.30 15.93 -12.02
CA ASP A 802 12.28 17.28 -11.45
C ASP A 802 13.56 18.09 -11.77
N SER A 803 13.70 19.27 -11.14
CA SER A 803 14.83 20.18 -11.34
C SER A 803 16.18 19.67 -10.80
N ASN A 804 16.25 18.51 -10.16
CA ASN A 804 17.51 17.97 -9.65
C ASN A 804 18.43 17.48 -10.78
N PRO A 805 19.75 17.73 -10.70
CA PRO A 805 20.67 17.41 -11.78
C PRO A 805 20.85 15.90 -11.92
N ASN A 806 20.52 15.36 -13.10
CA ASN A 806 20.69 13.95 -13.46
C ASN A 806 21.37 13.82 -14.83
N TYR A 807 22.07 12.71 -15.06
CA TYR A 807 22.88 12.46 -16.25
C TYR A 807 22.15 11.54 -17.24
N VAL A 808 21.27 12.11 -18.06
CA VAL A 808 20.57 11.37 -19.12
C VAL A 808 21.36 11.43 -20.42
N ASP A 809 21.83 10.28 -20.90
CA ASP A 809 22.49 10.15 -22.21
C ASP A 809 21.46 10.20 -23.36
N THR A 810 21.83 10.71 -24.55
CA THR A 810 20.89 10.79 -25.70
C THR A 810 20.56 9.44 -26.34
N SER A 811 21.20 8.35 -25.88
CA SER A 811 20.81 6.97 -26.18
C SER A 811 19.50 6.52 -25.51
N ASN A 812 18.99 7.26 -24.51
CA ASN A 812 17.67 7.00 -23.95
C ASN A 812 16.58 7.48 -24.92
N THR A 813 15.54 6.67 -25.11
CA THR A 813 14.48 6.92 -26.10
C THR A 813 13.09 6.90 -25.48
N VAL A 814 12.26 7.85 -25.92
CA VAL A 814 10.80 7.85 -25.72
C VAL A 814 10.15 7.62 -27.07
N ASP A 815 9.34 6.56 -27.19
CA ASP A 815 8.71 6.11 -28.44
C ASP A 815 9.69 6.10 -29.64
N GLY A 816 10.91 5.61 -29.39
CA GLY A 816 12.01 5.55 -30.36
C GLY A 816 12.75 6.87 -30.67
N LYS A 817 12.31 8.02 -30.14
CA LYS A 817 12.98 9.32 -30.29
C LYS A 817 13.94 9.62 -29.11
N PRO A 818 15.12 10.23 -29.32
CA PRO A 818 16.09 10.52 -28.25
C PRO A 818 15.61 11.57 -27.23
N ILE A 819 15.95 11.37 -25.95
CA ILE A 819 15.73 12.34 -24.87
C ILE A 819 16.89 13.35 -24.82
N TYR A 820 16.58 14.65 -24.75
CA TYR A 820 17.57 15.71 -24.56
C TYR A 820 17.42 16.38 -23.19
N SER A 821 18.08 15.81 -22.16
CA SER A 821 18.21 16.47 -20.84
C SER A 821 19.62 17.04 -20.68
N LEU A 822 19.73 18.35 -20.43
CA LEU A 822 21.01 19.07 -20.33
C LEU A 822 21.13 19.80 -19.00
N VAL A 823 22.23 19.55 -18.30
CA VAL A 823 22.60 20.22 -17.04
C VAL A 823 23.88 21.04 -17.25
N GLY A 824 23.83 22.34 -16.91
CA GLY A 824 25.00 23.23 -16.89
C GLY A 824 25.69 23.40 -18.25
N LYS A 825 24.93 23.45 -19.35
CA LYS A 825 25.45 23.55 -20.74
C LYS A 825 25.26 24.94 -21.34
N SER A 826 26.04 25.23 -22.37
CA SER A 826 25.87 26.42 -23.20
C SER A 826 26.20 26.19 -24.66
N ASP A 827 25.74 27.10 -25.52
CA ASP A 827 26.09 27.20 -26.95
C ASP A 827 25.67 25.96 -27.78
N ILE A 828 24.50 25.39 -27.47
CA ILE A 828 23.94 24.20 -28.14
C ILE A 828 22.70 24.60 -28.95
N VAL A 829 22.53 23.95 -30.11
CA VAL A 829 21.30 23.97 -30.92
C VAL A 829 20.67 22.58 -30.84
N ILE A 830 19.34 22.54 -30.66
CA ILE A 830 18.51 21.34 -30.68
C ILE A 830 17.42 21.61 -31.73
N ASP A 831 17.59 21.04 -32.92
CA ASP A 831 16.77 21.32 -34.11
C ASP A 831 16.10 20.06 -34.66
N SER A 832 15.41 20.16 -35.80
CA SER A 832 14.78 19.01 -36.46
C SER A 832 15.73 17.83 -36.79
N ASP A 833 17.03 18.07 -37.00
CA ASP A 833 18.03 17.00 -37.21
C ASP A 833 18.30 16.21 -35.90
N SER A 834 17.97 16.76 -34.73
CA SER A 834 18.06 16.05 -33.44
C SER A 834 16.94 15.03 -33.22
N ASN A 835 15.78 15.21 -33.87
CA ASN A 835 14.56 14.41 -33.70
C ASN A 835 14.16 14.16 -32.22
N ALA A 836 14.41 15.14 -31.33
CA ALA A 836 14.20 15.00 -29.90
C ALA A 836 12.74 14.62 -29.54
N ALA A 837 12.57 13.72 -28.57
CA ALA A 837 11.27 13.38 -28.00
C ALA A 837 10.74 14.50 -27.09
N LEU A 838 11.62 15.05 -26.26
CA LEU A 838 11.40 16.10 -25.27
C LEU A 838 12.71 16.83 -25.00
N VAL A 839 12.63 18.06 -24.49
CA VAL A 839 13.81 18.87 -24.10
C VAL A 839 13.69 19.37 -22.67
N HIS A 840 14.69 19.05 -21.84
CA HIS A 840 14.74 19.39 -20.42
C HIS A 840 16.07 20.09 -20.08
N LEU A 841 16.03 21.36 -19.69
CA LEU A 841 17.23 22.18 -19.47
C LEU A 841 17.30 22.70 -18.03
N VAL A 842 18.41 22.41 -17.33
CA VAL A 842 18.70 22.88 -15.97
C VAL A 842 20.04 23.62 -15.97
N ASP A 843 20.10 24.81 -15.33
CA ASP A 843 21.31 25.64 -15.22
C ASP A 843 22.00 25.97 -16.56
N CYS A 844 21.25 25.96 -17.66
CA CYS A 844 21.78 26.16 -19.02
C CYS A 844 21.69 27.62 -19.51
N THR A 845 22.63 28.03 -20.37
CA THR A 845 22.70 29.40 -20.93
C THR A 845 22.91 29.37 -22.44
N ASN A 846 22.22 30.22 -23.21
CA ASN A 846 22.40 30.37 -24.67
C ASN A 846 22.19 29.04 -25.42
N ILE A 847 20.99 28.47 -25.28
CA ILE A 847 20.54 27.26 -26.00
C ILE A 847 19.53 27.68 -27.07
N THR A 848 19.56 27.07 -28.26
CA THR A 848 18.52 27.24 -29.28
C THR A 848 17.70 25.97 -29.42
N ILE A 849 16.38 26.09 -29.43
CA ILE A 849 15.43 25.01 -29.70
C ILE A 849 14.60 25.43 -30.92
N GLU A 850 14.70 24.71 -32.03
CA GLU A 850 14.02 25.10 -33.28
C GLU A 850 13.40 23.94 -34.08
N ASP A 851 12.29 24.21 -34.78
CA ASP A 851 11.65 23.28 -35.74
C ASP A 851 11.34 21.87 -35.17
N LEU A 852 11.07 21.77 -33.86
CA LEU A 852 10.73 20.53 -33.15
C LEU A 852 9.22 20.34 -32.93
N GLU A 853 8.80 19.08 -32.84
CA GLU A 853 7.45 18.68 -32.40
C GLU A 853 7.52 17.65 -31.26
N CYS A 854 6.85 17.97 -30.14
CA CYS A 854 6.79 17.16 -28.92
C CYS A 854 5.33 16.84 -28.55
N ARG A 855 5.03 15.56 -28.24
CA ARG A 855 3.68 15.07 -27.93
C ARG A 855 3.62 14.13 -26.73
N ASN A 856 2.50 14.14 -26.00
CA ASN A 856 2.15 13.20 -24.93
C ASN A 856 3.12 13.14 -23.71
N GLN A 857 3.96 14.16 -23.50
CA GLN A 857 4.92 14.24 -22.40
C GLN A 857 4.34 14.95 -21.16
N ARG A 858 4.96 14.82 -19.97
CA ARG A 858 4.59 15.66 -18.81
C ARG A 858 4.93 17.13 -19.09
N HIS A 859 6.11 17.38 -19.64
CA HIS A 859 6.58 18.70 -20.08
C HIS A 859 7.04 18.61 -21.54
N GLY A 860 6.50 19.45 -22.42
CA GLY A 860 6.94 19.47 -23.82
C GLY A 860 8.34 20.08 -23.98
N ILE A 861 8.53 21.26 -23.39
CA ILE A 861 9.85 21.83 -23.05
C ILE A 861 9.85 22.20 -21.57
N TYR A 862 10.92 21.85 -20.86
CA TYR A 862 11.15 22.24 -19.47
C TYR A 862 12.44 23.08 -19.34
N LEU A 863 12.33 24.26 -18.75
CA LEU A 863 13.42 25.18 -18.46
C LEU A 863 13.48 25.46 -16.95
N TYR A 864 14.63 25.23 -16.31
CA TYR A 864 14.86 25.56 -14.90
C TYR A 864 16.18 26.29 -14.67
N ASN A 865 16.12 27.49 -14.06
CA ASN A 865 17.27 28.38 -13.83
C ASN A 865 18.10 28.66 -15.11
N THR A 866 17.43 28.72 -16.27
CA THR A 866 18.06 28.90 -17.58
C THR A 866 18.07 30.35 -18.05
N THR A 867 19.05 30.70 -18.89
CA THR A 867 19.14 32.03 -19.49
C THR A 867 19.43 32.04 -20.98
N ASP A 868 19.08 33.13 -21.65
CA ASP A 868 19.41 33.40 -23.06
C ASP A 868 18.92 32.30 -24.04
N THR A 869 17.95 31.47 -23.65
CA THR A 869 17.45 30.34 -24.46
C THR A 869 16.44 30.84 -25.50
N CYS A 870 16.58 30.43 -26.76
CA CYS A 870 15.69 30.80 -27.86
C CYS A 870 14.89 29.60 -28.36
N ILE A 871 13.60 29.54 -28.01
CA ILE A 871 12.63 28.58 -28.54
C ILE A 871 11.92 29.21 -29.74
N ARG A 872 11.92 28.54 -30.89
CA ARG A 872 11.18 29.03 -32.06
C ARG A 872 10.67 27.95 -33.01
N ASN A 873 9.54 28.22 -33.66
CA ASN A 873 8.87 27.29 -34.58
C ASN A 873 8.55 25.92 -33.93
N TYR A 874 8.46 25.86 -32.60
CA TYR A 874 8.24 24.65 -31.83
C TYR A 874 6.74 24.30 -31.78
N THR A 875 6.40 23.01 -31.80
CA THR A 875 5.03 22.52 -31.72
C THR A 875 4.85 21.59 -30.51
N SER A 876 3.95 21.97 -29.60
CA SER A 876 3.50 21.16 -28.46
C SER A 876 2.05 20.73 -28.66
N ILE A 877 1.79 19.42 -28.61
CA ILE A 877 0.44 18.84 -28.75
C ILE A 877 0.22 17.80 -27.65
N GLN A 878 -0.91 17.84 -26.92
CA GLN A 878 -1.33 16.80 -25.96
C GLN A 878 -0.35 16.51 -24.79
N ASN A 879 0.62 17.41 -24.55
CA ASN A 879 1.48 17.38 -23.36
C ASN A 879 0.68 17.85 -22.12
N LEU A 880 1.04 17.46 -20.89
CA LEU A 880 0.37 18.00 -19.69
C LEU A 880 0.65 19.50 -19.53
N TYR A 881 1.94 19.85 -19.52
CA TYR A 881 2.45 21.20 -19.60
C TYR A 881 3.14 21.39 -20.96
N GLY A 882 2.68 22.34 -21.77
CA GLY A 882 3.23 22.54 -23.12
C GLY A 882 4.66 23.08 -23.10
N ILE A 883 4.89 24.13 -22.30
CA ILE A 883 6.19 24.75 -22.02
C ILE A 883 6.24 25.16 -20.54
N TYR A 884 7.32 24.84 -19.83
CA TYR A 884 7.53 25.19 -18.43
C TYR A 884 8.79 26.05 -18.23
N LEU A 885 8.67 27.18 -17.52
CA LEU A 885 9.78 28.06 -17.12
C LEU A 885 9.80 28.21 -15.60
N GLY A 886 10.79 27.61 -14.92
CA GLY A 886 11.10 27.84 -13.51
C GLY A 886 12.38 28.67 -13.35
N ARG A 887 12.36 29.71 -12.52
CA ARG A 887 13.54 30.53 -12.13
C ARG A 887 14.39 31.07 -13.29
N SER A 888 13.80 31.18 -14.49
CA SER A 888 14.50 31.40 -15.76
C SER A 888 14.29 32.83 -16.27
N ARG A 889 15.29 33.39 -16.96
CA ARG A 889 15.27 34.80 -17.42
C ARG A 889 16.02 35.04 -18.73
N ASP A 890 15.75 36.17 -19.38
CA ASP A 890 16.37 36.58 -20.66
C ASP A 890 16.11 35.59 -21.83
N ASN A 891 15.13 34.69 -21.70
CA ASN A 891 14.79 33.70 -22.73
C ASN A 891 13.75 34.24 -23.74
N ILE A 892 13.73 33.70 -24.95
CA ILE A 892 12.84 34.10 -26.05
C ILE A 892 12.00 32.90 -26.50
N LEU A 893 10.68 33.09 -26.64
CA LEU A 893 9.75 32.12 -27.23
C LEU A 893 8.98 32.77 -28.38
N SER A 894 9.11 32.25 -29.60
CA SER A 894 8.45 32.84 -30.77
C SER A 894 8.02 31.88 -31.87
N ASN A 895 7.05 32.28 -32.70
CA ASN A 895 6.53 31.51 -33.85
C ASN A 895 6.04 30.08 -33.49
N SER A 896 5.80 29.77 -32.22
CA SER A 896 5.57 28.41 -31.74
C SER A 896 4.09 28.15 -31.49
N THR A 897 3.67 26.90 -31.64
CA THR A 897 2.28 26.44 -31.47
C THR A 897 2.19 25.56 -30.23
N VAL A 898 1.29 25.90 -29.30
CA VAL A 898 1.04 25.11 -28.09
C VAL A 898 -0.45 24.84 -28.01
N ASN A 899 -0.83 23.60 -28.27
CA ASN A 899 -2.20 23.19 -28.58
C ASN A 899 -2.61 21.96 -27.75
N ASP A 900 -3.86 21.93 -27.28
CA ASP A 900 -4.48 20.81 -26.56
C ASP A 900 -3.63 20.28 -25.38
N SER A 901 -2.94 21.17 -24.65
CA SER A 901 -2.18 20.77 -23.45
C SER A 901 -3.15 20.42 -22.33
N ASN A 902 -2.99 19.24 -21.71
CA ASN A 902 -4.00 18.65 -20.81
C ASN A 902 -4.22 19.44 -19.51
N LYS A 903 -3.28 20.30 -19.11
CA LYS A 903 -3.40 21.17 -17.93
C LYS A 903 -3.13 22.63 -18.24
N ILE A 904 -1.91 22.97 -18.67
CA ILE A 904 -1.49 24.37 -18.90
C ILE A 904 -0.61 24.47 -20.17
N GLY A 905 -0.93 25.41 -21.06
CA GLY A 905 -0.13 25.68 -22.26
C GLY A 905 1.29 26.16 -21.95
N ILE A 906 1.42 27.30 -21.26
CA ILE A 906 2.70 27.81 -20.75
C ILE A 906 2.65 28.08 -19.24
N TYR A 907 3.54 27.42 -18.48
CA TYR A 907 3.68 27.58 -17.04
C TYR A 907 4.94 28.40 -16.72
N ILE A 908 4.81 29.46 -15.92
CA ILE A 908 5.91 30.36 -15.59
C ILE A 908 5.97 30.57 -14.06
N THR A 909 7.08 30.20 -13.43
CA THR A 909 7.29 30.38 -11.99
C THR A 909 8.67 30.96 -11.65
N ASP A 910 8.73 31.86 -10.66
CA ASP A 910 9.93 32.61 -10.24
C ASP A 910 10.72 33.28 -11.40
N SER A 911 10.10 33.46 -12.58
CA SER A 911 10.78 33.78 -13.86
C SER A 911 10.45 35.19 -14.36
N VAL A 912 11.46 35.88 -14.89
CA VAL A 912 11.41 37.31 -15.25
C VAL A 912 12.20 37.63 -16.51
N ASP A 913 11.96 38.79 -17.13
CA ASP A 913 12.71 39.30 -18.29
C ASP A 913 12.73 38.35 -19.52
N ASN A 914 11.75 37.45 -19.64
CA ASN A 914 11.56 36.60 -20.82
C ASN A 914 10.68 37.29 -21.87
N LEU A 915 10.93 37.06 -23.16
CA LEU A 915 10.24 37.67 -24.30
C LEU A 915 9.45 36.64 -25.12
N ILE A 916 8.12 36.71 -25.08
CA ILE A 916 7.20 35.70 -25.61
C ILE A 916 6.27 36.34 -26.64
N TYR A 917 6.47 36.09 -27.94
CA TYR A 917 5.75 36.81 -29.01
C TYR A 917 5.49 35.98 -30.29
N ASN A 918 4.43 36.30 -31.02
CA ASN A 918 4.03 35.62 -32.26
C ASN A 918 3.78 34.10 -32.11
N ASN A 919 3.37 33.64 -30.91
CA ASN A 919 3.01 32.25 -30.67
C ASN A 919 1.49 32.04 -30.83
N TYR A 920 1.08 30.79 -31.03
CA TYR A 920 -0.31 30.36 -31.09
C TYR A 920 -0.60 29.45 -29.89
N PHE A 921 -1.30 29.97 -28.90
CA PHE A 921 -1.74 29.21 -27.72
C PHE A 921 -3.21 28.82 -27.89
N ASN A 922 -3.53 27.53 -27.92
CA ASN A 922 -4.91 27.01 -28.01
C ASN A 922 -5.12 25.84 -27.03
N ASN A 923 -5.44 26.17 -25.78
CA ASN A 923 -5.56 25.22 -24.68
C ASN A 923 -6.67 25.69 -23.73
N THR A 924 -7.39 24.78 -23.07
CA THR A 924 -8.43 25.10 -22.06
C THR A 924 -7.91 25.97 -20.92
N ASN A 925 -6.60 25.90 -20.63
CA ASN A 925 -5.90 26.93 -19.89
C ASN A 925 -4.56 27.21 -20.59
N ASN A 926 -4.48 28.36 -21.27
CA ASN A 926 -3.28 28.72 -22.02
C ASN A 926 -2.07 29.05 -21.14
N ILE A 927 -2.27 29.57 -19.93
CA ILE A 927 -1.18 30.23 -19.20
C ILE A 927 -1.38 30.26 -17.68
N HIS A 928 -0.30 30.00 -16.95
CA HIS A 928 -0.22 30.21 -15.52
C HIS A 928 1.08 30.92 -15.14
N ILE A 929 0.99 31.94 -14.27
CA ILE A 929 2.14 32.67 -13.73
C ILE A 929 2.07 32.66 -12.20
N SER A 930 3.10 32.12 -11.55
CA SER A 930 3.27 32.16 -10.09
C SER A 930 4.59 32.85 -9.72
N ALA A 931 4.52 33.94 -8.93
CA ALA A 931 5.68 34.76 -8.53
C ALA A 931 6.55 35.42 -9.64
N GLY A 932 6.33 35.13 -10.93
CA GLY A 932 6.98 35.82 -12.05
C GLY A 932 6.48 37.27 -12.20
N THR A 933 7.34 38.25 -11.96
CA THR A 933 6.92 39.65 -11.75
C THR A 933 7.03 40.59 -12.95
N PHE A 934 7.82 40.27 -13.98
CA PHE A 934 7.90 41.06 -15.23
C PHE A 934 8.33 40.16 -16.40
N ASN A 935 7.53 40.04 -17.46
CA ASN A 935 7.91 39.38 -18.71
C ASN A 935 7.30 40.16 -19.91
N GLU A 936 7.96 40.17 -21.06
CA GLU A 936 7.50 40.89 -22.26
C GLU A 936 6.68 39.96 -23.18
N TRP A 937 5.43 40.33 -23.46
CA TRP A 937 4.47 39.49 -24.19
C TRP A 937 4.23 39.90 -25.64
N ASN A 938 5.00 40.87 -26.15
CA ASN A 938 4.96 41.30 -27.54
C ASN A 938 6.25 42.05 -27.92
N ILE A 939 6.65 41.99 -29.19
CA ILE A 939 7.65 42.92 -29.74
C ILE A 939 7.01 44.24 -30.17
N THR A 940 7.84 45.22 -30.56
CA THR A 940 7.33 46.37 -31.33
C THR A 940 6.80 45.90 -32.69
N LYS A 941 5.59 46.33 -33.05
CA LYS A 941 4.92 46.01 -34.32
C LYS A 941 5.87 46.11 -35.52
N THR A 942 6.14 44.97 -36.14
CA THR A 942 7.14 44.80 -37.21
C THR A 942 6.53 44.14 -38.43
N ALA A 943 6.86 44.59 -39.65
CA ALA A 943 6.31 43.99 -40.87
C ALA A 943 6.88 42.58 -41.10
N GLY A 944 6.01 41.59 -41.24
CA GLY A 944 6.37 40.17 -41.34
C GLY A 944 5.13 39.28 -41.19
N ARG A 945 5.14 38.08 -41.79
CA ARG A 945 4.00 37.14 -41.71
C ARG A 945 3.94 36.54 -40.32
N ASN A 946 2.84 36.78 -39.61
CA ASN A 946 2.61 36.26 -38.26
C ASN A 946 1.98 34.85 -38.27
N THR A 947 1.86 34.23 -37.10
CA THR A 947 1.41 32.83 -36.96
C THR A 947 -0.03 32.59 -37.47
N ILE A 948 -0.87 33.63 -37.50
CA ILE A 948 -2.23 33.59 -38.10
C ILE A 948 -2.28 34.14 -39.54
N ASN A 949 -1.14 34.19 -40.24
CA ASN A 949 -0.98 34.67 -41.61
C ASN A 949 -1.22 36.17 -41.85
N GLY A 950 -1.38 36.97 -40.80
CA GLY A 950 -1.43 38.43 -40.87
C GLY A 950 -0.08 39.08 -41.24
N SER A 951 -0.12 40.35 -41.64
CA SER A 951 1.03 41.06 -42.26
C SER A 951 2.04 41.70 -41.28
N TYR A 952 1.80 41.61 -39.97
CA TYR A 952 2.64 42.20 -38.95
C TYR A 952 2.87 41.26 -37.76
N LEU A 953 4.11 41.17 -37.29
CA LEU A 953 4.52 40.57 -36.03
C LEU A 953 4.24 41.56 -34.88
N GLY A 954 3.82 41.05 -33.72
CA GLY A 954 3.50 41.83 -32.52
C GLY A 954 3.50 40.95 -31.27
N GLY A 955 2.34 40.70 -30.68
CA GLY A 955 2.12 39.75 -29.58
C GLY A 955 1.70 38.36 -30.05
N ASN A 956 0.93 37.65 -29.23
CA ASN A 956 0.55 36.24 -29.41
C ASN A 956 -0.93 36.10 -29.80
N PHE A 957 -1.33 34.90 -30.24
CA PHE A 957 -2.72 34.52 -30.45
C PHE A 957 -3.20 33.64 -29.29
N TRP A 958 -4.25 34.07 -28.61
CA TRP A 958 -4.82 33.47 -27.41
C TRP A 958 -6.18 32.86 -27.73
N ALA A 959 -6.21 31.55 -27.97
CA ALA A 959 -7.36 30.78 -28.39
C ALA A 959 -7.78 29.75 -27.33
N GLU A 960 -9.05 29.38 -27.32
CA GLU A 960 -9.56 28.26 -26.55
C GLU A 960 -10.23 27.25 -27.50
N PRO A 961 -10.17 25.93 -27.23
CA PRO A 961 -10.67 24.90 -28.15
C PRO A 961 -12.17 25.00 -28.49
N ASP A 962 -12.97 25.69 -27.67
CA ASP A 962 -14.39 25.94 -27.93
C ASP A 962 -14.67 27.18 -28.80
N GLY A 963 -13.63 27.96 -29.13
CA GLY A 963 -13.72 29.18 -29.91
C GLY A 963 -13.91 30.48 -29.11
N THR A 964 -13.89 30.45 -27.77
CA THR A 964 -14.19 31.62 -26.94
C THR A 964 -12.98 32.43 -26.46
N GLY A 965 -11.75 31.97 -26.75
CA GLY A 965 -10.51 32.61 -26.32
C GLY A 965 -10.33 34.04 -26.86
N TRP A 966 -9.59 34.86 -26.11
CA TRP A 966 -9.49 36.31 -26.31
C TRP A 966 -9.26 36.75 -27.77
N SER A 967 -8.29 36.12 -28.46
CA SER A 967 -7.95 36.42 -29.85
C SER A 967 -8.96 35.91 -30.89
N GLN A 968 -9.86 35.00 -30.51
CA GLN A 968 -10.95 34.50 -31.35
C GLN A 968 -12.20 35.40 -31.24
N VAL A 969 -12.43 36.04 -30.09
CA VAL A 969 -13.63 36.88 -29.85
C VAL A 969 -13.39 38.38 -30.02
N GLU A 970 -12.18 38.88 -29.78
CA GLU A 970 -11.88 40.32 -29.92
C GLU A 970 -11.55 40.73 -31.36
N TYR A 971 -11.85 42.00 -31.67
CA TYR A 971 -11.80 42.57 -33.02
C TYR A 971 -10.52 43.37 -33.27
N SER A 972 -10.02 43.40 -34.51
CA SER A 972 -8.85 44.21 -34.87
C SER A 972 -9.12 45.69 -34.61
N ILE A 973 -8.27 46.35 -33.83
CA ILE A 973 -8.28 47.80 -33.62
C ILE A 973 -7.24 48.53 -34.50
N VAL A 974 -6.22 47.80 -34.97
CA VAL A 974 -5.28 48.29 -36.01
C VAL A 974 -4.52 47.12 -36.65
N ASP A 975 -4.62 46.98 -37.98
CA ASP A 975 -3.81 46.05 -38.81
C ASP A 975 -3.68 44.58 -38.31
N GLY A 976 -4.72 44.01 -37.69
CA GLY A 976 -4.71 42.61 -37.22
C GLY A 976 -4.32 42.40 -35.75
N PHE A 977 -4.24 43.46 -34.96
CA PHE A 977 -4.09 43.40 -33.49
C PHE A 977 -5.37 43.89 -32.80
N CYS A 978 -5.77 43.23 -31.71
CA CYS A 978 -6.94 43.62 -30.90
C CYS A 978 -6.54 44.48 -29.67
N GLN A 979 -7.45 44.62 -28.70
CA GLN A 979 -7.16 45.29 -27.43
C GLN A 979 -6.15 44.49 -26.59
N PRO A 980 -5.29 45.15 -25.79
CA PRO A 980 -4.33 44.48 -24.92
C PRO A 980 -4.95 43.42 -24.01
N TYR A 981 -4.28 42.28 -23.90
CA TYR A 981 -4.68 41.17 -23.04
C TYR A 981 -3.85 41.18 -21.76
N ASN A 982 -4.51 41.48 -20.63
CA ASN A 982 -3.88 41.41 -19.31
C ASN A 982 -3.86 39.94 -18.86
N ILE A 983 -2.66 39.38 -18.71
CA ILE A 983 -2.44 38.01 -18.23
C ILE A 983 -2.44 37.99 -16.69
N THR A 984 -2.01 39.10 -16.05
CA THR A 984 -2.10 39.29 -14.59
C THR A 984 -2.83 40.59 -14.21
N ASP A 985 -3.64 40.53 -13.16
CA ASP A 985 -4.46 41.67 -12.66
C ASP A 985 -3.64 42.90 -12.23
N ASP A 986 -2.35 42.72 -11.94
CA ASP A 986 -1.43 43.80 -11.57
C ASP A 986 -0.92 44.61 -12.77
N GLY A 987 -1.16 44.14 -14.00
CA GLY A 987 -0.70 44.78 -15.25
C GLY A 987 0.80 44.66 -15.51
N ASN A 988 1.52 43.78 -14.79
CA ASN A 988 2.95 43.53 -15.05
C ASN A 988 3.18 42.47 -16.15
N ASN A 989 2.18 41.64 -16.46
CA ASN A 989 2.16 40.75 -17.62
C ASN A 989 0.95 41.12 -18.50
N THR A 990 1.20 41.87 -19.57
CA THR A 990 0.17 42.29 -20.54
C THR A 990 0.72 42.13 -21.95
N ASP A 991 0.05 41.33 -22.78
CA ASP A 991 0.26 41.34 -24.23
C ASP A 991 -0.36 42.62 -24.81
N CYS A 992 0.48 43.57 -25.20
CA CYS A 992 0.04 44.88 -25.69
C CYS A 992 -0.30 44.89 -27.20
N LEU A 993 -0.07 43.78 -27.91
CA LEU A 993 -0.41 43.62 -29.33
C LEU A 993 -0.93 42.20 -29.63
N PRO A 994 -2.01 41.73 -28.98
CA PRO A 994 -2.49 40.37 -29.23
C PRO A 994 -3.03 40.26 -30.65
N LEU A 995 -2.72 39.16 -31.31
CA LEU A 995 -3.13 38.85 -32.66
C LEU A 995 -4.64 38.58 -32.71
N THR A 996 -5.30 38.94 -33.79
CA THR A 996 -6.70 38.53 -34.07
C THR A 996 -6.93 38.29 -35.56
N ALA A 997 -7.79 37.32 -35.87
CA ALA A 997 -8.27 37.08 -37.23
C ALA A 997 -9.49 37.96 -37.59
N ASN A 998 -10.12 38.60 -36.60
CA ASN A 998 -11.32 39.40 -36.79
C ASN A 998 -10.99 40.79 -37.34
N ALA A 999 -11.76 41.21 -38.35
CA ALA A 999 -11.66 42.56 -38.94
C ALA A 999 -12.11 43.67 -37.95
N GLU A 1000 -12.07 44.94 -38.37
CA GLU A 1000 -12.45 46.07 -37.51
C GLU A 1000 -13.92 45.99 -37.05
N LYS A 1001 -14.16 46.28 -35.77
CA LYS A 1001 -15.50 46.22 -35.16
C LYS A 1001 -16.47 47.23 -35.82
N PRO A 1002 -17.67 46.80 -36.27
CA PRO A 1002 -18.66 47.71 -36.84
C PRO A 1002 -19.09 48.84 -35.89
N SER A 1003 -19.24 50.05 -36.41
CA SER A 1003 -19.61 51.23 -35.61
C SER A 1003 -21.11 51.27 -35.28
N GLU A 1004 -21.46 51.21 -33.99
CA GLU A 1004 -22.85 51.16 -33.51
C GLU A 1004 -23.65 52.47 -33.68
N PRO A 1005 -24.96 52.38 -33.99
CA PRO A 1005 -25.91 53.49 -33.92
C PRO A 1005 -26.50 53.68 -32.51
N LYS A 1006 -27.18 54.82 -32.27
CA LYS A 1006 -27.65 55.21 -30.92
C LYS A 1006 -29.05 54.70 -30.55
N GLU A 1007 -29.14 54.15 -29.34
CA GLU A 1007 -30.28 54.10 -28.39
C GLU A 1007 -31.72 54.16 -28.95
N GLN A 1008 -32.46 53.04 -28.81
CA GLN A 1008 -33.71 53.01 -28.02
C GLN A 1008 -34.06 51.59 -27.53
N GLU A 1009 -35.05 51.50 -26.63
CA GLU A 1009 -35.24 50.37 -25.71
C GLU A 1009 -35.94 49.12 -26.30
N VAL A 1010 -35.86 48.02 -25.51
CA VAL A 1010 -36.66 46.77 -25.50
C VAL A 1010 -36.01 45.54 -26.17
N GLN A 1011 -35.84 44.50 -25.33
CA GLN A 1011 -35.34 43.15 -25.59
C GLN A 1011 -36.45 42.16 -26.02
N PRO A 1012 -36.15 40.93 -26.49
CA PRO A 1012 -34.85 40.36 -26.93
C PRO A 1012 -34.89 39.71 -28.34
N SER A 1013 -33.74 39.55 -29.00
CA SER A 1013 -33.49 38.50 -30.01
C SER A 1013 -32.01 38.43 -30.45
N ASP A 1014 -31.38 37.29 -30.13
CA ASP A 1014 -30.38 36.49 -30.87
C ASP A 1014 -29.50 37.09 -32.00
N ASN A 1015 -28.18 36.88 -31.85
CA ASN A 1015 -27.15 36.71 -32.90
C ASN A 1015 -26.90 37.92 -33.87
N ASP A 1016 -25.86 37.98 -34.72
CA ASP A 1016 -24.87 37.00 -35.19
C ASP A 1016 -23.41 37.40 -34.94
N GLY A 1017 -22.56 36.41 -34.66
CA GLY A 1017 -21.11 36.47 -34.88
C GLY A 1017 -20.71 35.55 -36.05
N VAL A 1018 -19.48 35.69 -36.58
CA VAL A 1018 -18.99 34.81 -37.66
C VAL A 1018 -18.70 33.43 -37.07
N ARG A 1019 -19.60 32.47 -37.31
CA ARG A 1019 -19.49 31.08 -36.86
C ARG A 1019 -18.87 30.21 -37.94
N VAL A 1020 -18.01 29.26 -37.56
CA VAL A 1020 -17.85 28.02 -38.34
C VAL A 1020 -19.15 27.24 -38.21
N GLN A 1021 -19.78 26.88 -39.33
CA GLN A 1021 -21.01 26.08 -39.32
C GLN A 1021 -20.66 24.61 -39.05
N LYS A 1022 -20.50 24.25 -37.77
CA LYS A 1022 -20.60 22.85 -37.35
C LYS A 1022 -22.05 22.41 -37.55
N ALA A 1023 -22.23 21.26 -38.21
CA ALA A 1023 -23.55 20.73 -38.50
C ALA A 1023 -24.36 20.46 -37.23
N ALA A 1024 -25.67 20.63 -37.32
CA ALA A 1024 -26.59 19.96 -36.40
C ALA A 1024 -26.59 18.47 -36.75
N GLY A 1025 -25.76 17.69 -36.06
CA GLY A 1025 -25.74 16.24 -36.19
C GLY A 1025 -27.15 15.68 -35.97
N THR A 1026 -27.63 14.86 -36.90
CA THR A 1026 -28.90 14.18 -36.74
C THR A 1026 -28.72 13.12 -35.66
N ALA A 1027 -29.41 13.28 -34.53
CA ALA A 1027 -29.15 12.52 -33.31
C ALA A 1027 -29.66 11.08 -33.42
N TYR A 1028 -28.86 10.24 -34.09
CA TYR A 1028 -29.06 8.80 -34.20
C TYR A 1028 -28.41 8.06 -33.02
N SER A 1029 -28.98 6.91 -32.66
CA SER A 1029 -28.66 6.13 -31.46
C SER A 1029 -27.62 5.01 -31.67
N SER A 1030 -26.75 5.19 -32.66
CA SER A 1030 -25.56 4.39 -32.97
C SER A 1030 -24.30 5.04 -32.37
N SER A 1031 -23.23 4.28 -32.13
CA SER A 1031 -21.95 4.85 -31.70
C SER A 1031 -21.01 5.09 -32.89
N THR A 1032 -20.28 6.20 -32.86
CA THR A 1032 -19.24 6.51 -33.85
C THR A 1032 -18.00 5.69 -33.52
N VAL A 1033 -17.57 4.84 -34.45
CA VAL A 1033 -16.37 4.00 -34.31
C VAL A 1033 -15.11 4.81 -34.60
N GLU A 1034 -15.13 5.59 -35.68
CA GLU A 1034 -14.04 6.45 -36.13
C GLU A 1034 -14.62 7.66 -36.88
N GLN A 1035 -13.91 8.78 -36.90
CA GLN A 1035 -14.35 10.01 -37.57
C GLN A 1035 -13.15 10.78 -38.10
N ASP A 1036 -13.20 11.15 -39.38
CA ASP A 1036 -12.28 12.10 -39.99
C ASP A 1036 -13.01 13.41 -40.34
N ILE A 1037 -12.29 14.53 -40.25
CA ILE A 1037 -12.83 15.88 -40.32
C ILE A 1037 -11.89 16.78 -41.12
N ASP A 1038 -12.42 17.38 -42.19
CA ASP A 1038 -11.70 18.36 -42.99
C ASP A 1038 -12.46 19.69 -43.05
N THR A 1039 -11.75 20.82 -43.07
CA THR A 1039 -12.35 22.17 -43.06
C THR A 1039 -11.86 22.99 -44.24
N ARG A 1040 -12.79 23.58 -44.99
CA ARG A 1040 -12.52 24.33 -46.23
C ARG A 1040 -13.35 25.60 -46.32
N PHE A 1041 -12.87 26.55 -47.11
CA PHE A 1041 -13.60 27.79 -47.38
C PHE A 1041 -14.56 27.61 -48.56
N VAL A 1042 -15.85 27.81 -48.33
CA VAL A 1042 -16.93 27.68 -49.33
C VAL A 1042 -17.35 29.07 -49.81
N GLY A 1043 -16.77 29.48 -50.95
CA GLY A 1043 -17.14 30.71 -51.67
C GLY A 1043 -18.00 30.42 -52.90
N ILE A 1044 -18.97 31.29 -53.19
CA ILE A 1044 -19.88 31.13 -54.34
C ILE A 1044 -19.14 30.94 -55.68
N ASP A 1045 -19.63 30.03 -56.51
CA ASP A 1045 -19.06 29.61 -57.80
C ASP A 1045 -17.66 28.97 -57.73
N ALA A 1046 -17.15 28.61 -56.54
CA ALA A 1046 -15.89 27.88 -56.39
C ALA A 1046 -16.07 26.35 -56.42
N GLU A 1047 -15.09 25.63 -57.01
CA GLU A 1047 -14.93 24.18 -56.79
C GLU A 1047 -14.35 23.97 -55.39
N VAL A 1048 -15.07 23.22 -54.55
CA VAL A 1048 -14.67 22.86 -53.18
C VAL A 1048 -14.28 21.37 -53.17
N ARG A 1049 -13.19 21.06 -52.47
CA ARG A 1049 -12.64 19.71 -52.30
C ARG A 1049 -12.29 19.48 -50.84
N TYR A 1050 -12.90 18.46 -50.24
CA TYR A 1050 -12.51 17.92 -48.94
C TYR A 1050 -11.78 16.59 -49.16
N THR A 1051 -10.70 16.37 -48.43
CA THR A 1051 -9.81 15.21 -48.57
C THR A 1051 -9.66 14.53 -47.23
N PHE A 1052 -9.89 13.21 -47.20
CA PHE A 1052 -9.94 12.41 -45.97
C PHE A 1052 -8.87 11.31 -45.98
N ASN A 1053 -8.49 10.81 -44.81
CA ASN A 1053 -7.46 9.79 -44.65
C ASN A 1053 -7.98 8.40 -45.03
N GLU A 1054 -7.30 7.75 -45.96
CA GLU A 1054 -7.71 6.46 -46.55
C GLU A 1054 -7.65 5.29 -45.56
N ASP A 1055 -6.80 5.39 -44.52
CA ASP A 1055 -6.75 4.44 -43.40
C ASP A 1055 -7.93 4.57 -42.43
N SER A 1056 -8.55 5.76 -42.33
CA SER A 1056 -9.56 6.09 -41.31
C SER A 1056 -11.00 6.09 -41.81
N THR A 1057 -11.23 6.35 -43.10
CA THR A 1057 -12.57 6.20 -43.70
C THR A 1057 -12.47 5.72 -45.14
N PRO A 1058 -13.47 4.98 -45.66
CA PRO A 1058 -13.48 4.55 -47.06
C PRO A 1058 -13.78 5.70 -48.04
N VAL A 1059 -14.14 6.89 -47.58
CA VAL A 1059 -14.30 8.09 -48.43
C VAL A 1059 -12.97 8.82 -48.51
N THR A 1060 -12.54 9.21 -49.71
CA THR A 1060 -11.20 9.77 -49.94
C THR A 1060 -11.26 11.23 -50.42
N GLU A 1061 -12.21 11.59 -51.30
CA GLU A 1061 -12.51 12.99 -51.66
C GLU A 1061 -14.03 13.28 -51.74
N ILE A 1062 -14.45 14.47 -51.33
CA ILE A 1062 -15.80 15.02 -51.61
C ILE A 1062 -15.66 16.34 -52.38
N ARG A 1063 -16.31 16.43 -53.55
CA ARG A 1063 -16.14 17.51 -54.53
C ARG A 1063 -17.48 18.10 -55.01
N PHE A 1064 -17.61 19.42 -55.00
CA PHE A 1064 -18.79 20.11 -55.55
C PHE A 1064 -18.48 21.56 -55.99
N ASN A 1065 -19.39 22.18 -56.74
CA ASN A 1065 -19.37 23.61 -57.02
C ASN A 1065 -20.34 24.33 -56.09
N ALA A 1066 -19.85 25.31 -55.31
CA ALA A 1066 -20.61 25.98 -54.27
C ALA A 1066 -21.67 26.94 -54.84
N GLY A 1067 -22.94 26.72 -54.47
CA GLY A 1067 -24.08 27.54 -54.92
C GLY A 1067 -24.24 28.86 -54.16
N LYS A 1068 -23.51 29.03 -53.06
CA LYS A 1068 -23.57 30.16 -52.13
C LYS A 1068 -22.22 30.36 -51.42
N ASN A 1069 -22.05 31.51 -50.76
CA ASN A 1069 -20.85 31.85 -49.98
C ASN A 1069 -21.17 31.69 -48.49
N GLU A 1070 -20.57 30.71 -47.82
CA GLU A 1070 -20.88 30.33 -46.42
C GLU A 1070 -19.67 30.43 -45.48
N GLY A 1071 -18.48 30.80 -45.99
CA GLY A 1071 -17.28 30.94 -45.17
C GLY A 1071 -16.58 29.61 -44.92
N TYR A 1072 -15.99 29.41 -43.74
CA TYR A 1072 -15.36 28.14 -43.37
C TYR A 1072 -16.42 27.12 -42.94
N VAL A 1073 -16.50 26.02 -43.69
CA VAL A 1073 -17.41 24.90 -43.45
C VAL A 1073 -16.57 23.67 -43.12
N MET A 1074 -17.03 22.95 -42.10
CA MET A 1074 -16.45 21.70 -41.62
C MET A 1074 -17.23 20.53 -42.26
N ALA A 1075 -16.53 19.61 -42.90
CA ALA A 1075 -17.07 18.34 -43.34
C ALA A 1075 -16.53 17.22 -42.46
N SER A 1076 -17.38 16.27 -42.09
CA SER A 1076 -17.01 15.10 -41.30
C SER A 1076 -17.58 13.83 -41.91
N VAL A 1077 -16.74 12.79 -42.02
CA VAL A 1077 -17.15 11.42 -42.35
C VAL A 1077 -17.00 10.59 -41.08
N SER A 1078 -18.10 10.00 -40.61
CA SER A 1078 -18.17 9.35 -39.29
C SER A 1078 -18.64 7.91 -39.47
N LEU A 1079 -17.78 6.92 -39.22
CA LEU A 1079 -18.11 5.50 -39.29
C LEU A 1079 -19.02 5.10 -38.13
N LEU A 1080 -20.10 4.36 -38.43
CA LEU A 1080 -21.10 3.95 -37.45
C LEU A 1080 -21.02 2.44 -37.17
N ASP A 1081 -21.15 2.07 -35.90
CA ASP A 1081 -21.10 0.68 -35.42
C ASP A 1081 -22.23 -0.22 -35.98
N ALA A 1082 -23.38 0.39 -36.29
CA ALA A 1082 -24.54 -0.27 -36.85
C ALA A 1082 -25.40 0.72 -37.66
N VAL A 1083 -26.42 0.18 -38.34
CA VAL A 1083 -27.55 0.99 -38.83
C VAL A 1083 -28.24 1.65 -37.62
N PRO A 1084 -28.50 2.98 -37.65
CA PRO A 1084 -29.30 3.65 -36.63
C PRO A 1084 -30.61 2.94 -36.28
N VAL A 1085 -30.95 2.86 -34.98
CA VAL A 1085 -32.03 2.01 -34.44
C VAL A 1085 -33.43 2.33 -35.03
N ASP A 1086 -33.64 3.54 -35.55
CA ASP A 1086 -34.89 3.98 -36.18
C ASP A 1086 -34.90 3.81 -37.73
N MET A 1087 -33.95 3.07 -38.32
CA MET A 1087 -33.87 2.80 -39.76
C MET A 1087 -33.86 1.29 -40.08
N ASP A 1088 -34.58 0.88 -41.13
CA ASP A 1088 -34.31 -0.39 -41.80
C ASP A 1088 -32.93 -0.33 -42.52
N GLY A 1089 -32.26 -1.47 -42.70
CA GLY A 1089 -30.98 -1.52 -43.43
C GLY A 1089 -31.12 -1.33 -44.96
N PRO A 1090 -30.02 -0.95 -45.66
CA PRO A 1090 -30.00 -0.83 -47.11
C PRO A 1090 -30.16 -2.19 -47.80
N ALA A 1091 -30.57 -2.18 -49.08
CA ALA A 1091 -30.67 -3.38 -49.90
C ALA A 1091 -29.30 -3.73 -50.51
N GLY A 1092 -28.80 -4.92 -50.20
CA GLY A 1092 -27.43 -5.36 -50.46
C GLY A 1092 -26.70 -5.64 -49.14
N LYS A 1093 -25.44 -6.05 -49.21
CA LYS A 1093 -24.58 -6.31 -48.05
C LYS A 1093 -23.68 -5.11 -47.82
N SER A 1094 -23.76 -4.50 -46.64
CA SER A 1094 -22.99 -3.30 -46.30
C SER A 1094 -21.53 -3.63 -46.04
N TYR A 1095 -20.65 -2.86 -46.69
CA TYR A 1095 -19.22 -2.77 -46.38
C TYR A 1095 -19.01 -1.85 -45.17
N MET A 1096 -19.50 -0.61 -45.27
CA MET A 1096 -19.39 0.43 -44.23
C MET A 1096 -20.67 1.27 -44.20
N ILE A 1097 -21.01 1.79 -43.02
CA ILE A 1097 -22.13 2.73 -42.77
C ILE A 1097 -21.52 3.99 -42.16
N MET A 1098 -21.97 5.16 -42.62
CA MET A 1098 -21.33 6.44 -42.26
C MET A 1098 -22.31 7.61 -42.26
N ASP A 1099 -22.25 8.50 -41.27
CA ASP A 1099 -22.82 9.85 -41.40
C ASP A 1099 -21.79 10.74 -42.09
N ILE A 1100 -22.12 11.22 -43.29
CA ILE A 1100 -21.35 12.24 -43.99
C ILE A 1100 -22.09 13.56 -43.80
N ASN A 1101 -21.45 14.51 -43.13
CA ASN A 1101 -22.09 15.75 -42.73
C ASN A 1101 -21.27 16.97 -43.18
N MET A 1102 -21.97 18.01 -43.67
CA MET A 1102 -21.35 19.17 -44.32
C MET A 1102 -21.97 20.52 -43.88
N GLY A 1103 -22.72 20.56 -42.77
CA GLY A 1103 -23.20 21.82 -42.18
C GLY A 1103 -24.55 22.33 -42.70
N SER A 1104 -24.74 22.46 -44.02
CA SER A 1104 -25.95 23.01 -44.62
C SER A 1104 -26.37 22.26 -45.89
N GLU A 1105 -27.66 21.92 -46.04
CA GLU A 1105 -28.13 21.10 -47.17
C GLU A 1105 -28.06 21.82 -48.54
N ASP A 1106 -28.19 23.16 -48.57
CA ASP A 1106 -28.24 23.98 -49.79
C ASP A 1106 -26.85 24.38 -50.37
N LEU A 1107 -25.76 23.66 -50.04
CA LEU A 1107 -24.39 24.17 -50.27
C LEU A 1107 -23.92 24.24 -51.74
N PHE A 1108 -24.46 23.40 -52.62
CA PHE A 1108 -24.04 23.27 -54.01
C PHE A 1108 -25.18 23.67 -54.98
N SER A 1109 -24.82 24.02 -56.22
CA SER A 1109 -25.78 24.34 -57.28
C SER A 1109 -26.41 23.06 -57.88
N GLU A 1110 -27.28 23.18 -58.90
CA GLU A 1110 -28.01 22.03 -59.50
C GLU A 1110 -27.12 20.94 -60.16
N ASP A 1111 -25.79 21.08 -60.13
CA ASP A 1111 -24.83 20.03 -60.48
C ASP A 1111 -24.42 19.22 -59.22
N ASN A 1112 -24.99 18.02 -59.06
CA ASN A 1112 -24.76 17.08 -57.96
C ASN A 1112 -23.29 16.97 -57.49
N ALA A 1113 -23.09 16.99 -56.17
CA ALA A 1113 -21.81 16.68 -55.53
C ALA A 1113 -21.33 15.26 -55.89
N THR A 1114 -20.00 15.09 -55.96
CA THR A 1114 -19.34 13.79 -56.20
C THR A 1114 -18.58 13.36 -54.96
N ILE A 1115 -18.70 12.10 -54.59
CA ILE A 1115 -17.95 11.43 -53.52
C ILE A 1115 -17.10 10.35 -54.18
N GLU A 1116 -15.80 10.36 -53.92
CA GLU A 1116 -14.81 9.36 -54.35
C GLU A 1116 -14.50 8.47 -53.12
N PHE A 1117 -14.58 7.14 -53.28
CA PHE A 1117 -14.52 6.17 -52.18
C PHE A 1117 -13.90 4.83 -52.59
N GLN A 1118 -13.37 4.07 -51.63
CA GLN A 1118 -12.68 2.79 -51.82
C GLN A 1118 -13.35 1.61 -51.10
N VAL A 1119 -13.15 0.40 -51.63
CA VAL A 1119 -13.63 -0.87 -51.06
C VAL A 1119 -12.54 -1.93 -51.12
N SER A 1120 -12.21 -2.56 -49.98
CA SER A 1120 -11.19 -3.62 -49.91
C SER A 1120 -11.58 -4.83 -50.76
N LYS A 1121 -10.61 -5.34 -51.52
CA LYS A 1121 -10.74 -6.57 -52.32
C LYS A 1121 -10.92 -7.82 -51.46
N GLU A 1122 -10.32 -7.84 -50.26
CA GLU A 1122 -10.49 -8.91 -49.29
C GLU A 1122 -11.96 -9.04 -48.87
N TRP A 1123 -12.59 -7.93 -48.46
CA TRP A 1123 -14.02 -7.92 -48.09
C TRP A 1123 -14.93 -8.39 -49.24
N VAL A 1124 -14.64 -7.97 -50.48
CA VAL A 1124 -15.41 -8.34 -51.67
C VAL A 1124 -15.41 -9.86 -51.92
N ASP A 1125 -14.27 -10.52 -51.77
CA ASP A 1125 -14.17 -11.97 -51.97
C ASP A 1125 -14.60 -12.78 -50.73
N GLU A 1126 -14.32 -12.32 -49.51
CA GLU A 1126 -14.86 -12.93 -48.27
C GLU A 1126 -16.40 -12.98 -48.28
N ASN A 1127 -17.02 -11.93 -48.81
CA ASN A 1127 -18.47 -11.77 -48.81
C ASN A 1127 -19.15 -12.24 -50.11
N ASN A 1128 -18.39 -12.82 -51.06
CA ASN A 1128 -18.87 -13.30 -52.36
C ASN A 1128 -19.66 -12.23 -53.16
N ILE A 1129 -19.20 -10.97 -53.11
CA ILE A 1129 -19.85 -9.83 -53.74
C ILE A 1129 -19.55 -9.81 -55.24
N ASP A 1130 -20.55 -9.49 -56.08
CA ASP A 1130 -20.30 -9.15 -57.48
C ASP A 1130 -19.75 -7.72 -57.55
N PRO A 1131 -18.50 -7.49 -57.99
CA PRO A 1131 -17.91 -6.14 -57.98
C PRO A 1131 -18.67 -5.14 -58.86
N SER A 1132 -19.42 -5.62 -59.86
CA SER A 1132 -20.24 -4.77 -60.74
C SER A 1132 -21.53 -4.27 -60.09
N THR A 1133 -21.87 -4.76 -58.90
CA THR A 1133 -23.04 -4.31 -58.11
C THR A 1133 -22.69 -3.30 -57.02
N ILE A 1134 -21.39 -3.09 -56.75
CA ILE A 1134 -20.91 -2.20 -55.69
C ILE A 1134 -21.38 -0.76 -55.97
N ARG A 1135 -22.06 -0.18 -54.99
CA ARG A 1135 -22.69 1.14 -55.06
C ARG A 1135 -22.71 1.78 -53.69
N MET A 1136 -22.79 3.10 -53.67
CA MET A 1136 -23.15 3.82 -52.45
C MET A 1136 -24.67 3.97 -52.40
N THR A 1137 -25.24 3.94 -51.21
CA THR A 1137 -26.66 4.20 -50.95
C THR A 1137 -26.78 5.36 -49.98
N ARG A 1138 -27.84 6.15 -50.10
CA ARG A 1138 -28.15 7.29 -49.21
C ARG A 1138 -29.52 7.10 -48.56
N PHE A 1139 -29.63 7.33 -47.26
CA PHE A 1139 -30.93 7.37 -46.59
C PHE A 1139 -31.54 8.77 -46.73
N HIS A 1140 -32.72 8.88 -47.36
CA HIS A 1140 -33.44 10.13 -47.58
C HIS A 1140 -34.95 9.89 -47.79
N ASP A 1141 -35.80 10.82 -47.33
CA ASP A 1141 -37.27 10.67 -47.27
C ASP A 1141 -37.77 9.36 -46.60
N GLY A 1142 -36.96 8.80 -45.68
CA GLY A 1142 -37.28 7.59 -44.94
C GLY A 1142 -37.03 6.28 -45.70
N GLN A 1143 -36.32 6.31 -46.83
CA GLN A 1143 -35.91 5.12 -47.58
C GLN A 1143 -34.45 5.21 -48.05
N TRP A 1144 -33.82 4.07 -48.27
CA TRP A 1144 -32.52 3.98 -48.93
C TRP A 1144 -32.67 4.17 -50.44
N GLN A 1145 -31.78 4.97 -51.03
CA GLN A 1145 -31.76 5.29 -52.45
C GLN A 1145 -30.38 4.95 -53.02
N ASP A 1146 -30.35 4.13 -54.08
CA ASP A 1146 -29.10 3.75 -54.75
C ASP A 1146 -28.48 4.95 -55.48
N LEU A 1147 -27.21 5.21 -55.19
CA LEU A 1147 -26.34 6.14 -55.91
C LEU A 1147 -25.32 5.30 -56.69
N PRO A 1148 -25.67 4.77 -57.88
CA PRO A 1148 -24.83 3.84 -58.63
C PRO A 1148 -23.47 4.47 -58.94
N GLY A 1149 -22.42 3.84 -58.41
CA GLY A 1149 -21.05 4.29 -58.59
C GLY A 1149 -20.47 3.81 -59.91
N ASN A 1150 -19.51 4.55 -60.46
CA ASN A 1150 -18.63 4.01 -61.50
C ASN A 1150 -17.32 3.63 -60.84
N GLN A 1151 -16.83 2.42 -61.06
CA GLN A 1151 -15.44 2.10 -60.74
C GLN A 1151 -14.53 2.99 -61.60
N VAL A 1152 -13.59 3.68 -60.97
CA VAL A 1152 -12.65 4.60 -61.62
C VAL A 1152 -11.25 4.04 -61.72
N GLU A 1153 -10.81 3.29 -60.71
CA GLU A 1153 -9.45 2.74 -60.59
C GLU A 1153 -9.47 1.45 -59.73
N GLU A 1154 -8.35 0.74 -59.72
CA GLU A 1154 -8.04 -0.35 -58.80
C GLU A 1154 -6.52 -0.46 -58.64
N ASP A 1155 -6.07 -0.90 -57.46
CA ASP A 1155 -4.67 -1.25 -57.21
C ASP A 1155 -4.56 -2.73 -56.76
N ASP A 1156 -3.55 -3.09 -55.96
CA ASP A 1156 -3.39 -4.46 -55.48
C ASP A 1156 -4.34 -4.82 -54.30
N GLU A 1157 -4.96 -3.85 -53.63
CA GLU A 1157 -5.68 -4.02 -52.36
C GLU A 1157 -7.12 -3.48 -52.37
N TYR A 1158 -7.39 -2.39 -53.11
CA TYR A 1158 -8.68 -1.68 -53.15
C TYR A 1158 -9.30 -1.54 -54.55
N LEU A 1159 -10.62 -1.36 -54.57
CA LEU A 1159 -11.42 -0.94 -55.73
C LEU A 1159 -11.94 0.48 -55.48
N TYR A 1160 -11.64 1.41 -56.38
CA TYR A 1160 -12.01 2.83 -56.25
C TYR A 1160 -13.23 3.17 -57.10
N PHE A 1161 -14.19 3.90 -56.51
CA PHE A 1161 -15.46 4.26 -57.13
C PHE A 1161 -15.74 5.77 -56.98
N ASN A 1162 -16.54 6.32 -57.90
CA ASN A 1162 -17.20 7.61 -57.69
C ASN A 1162 -18.72 7.49 -57.73
N ALA A 1163 -19.40 8.14 -56.78
CA ALA A 1163 -20.85 8.26 -56.73
C ALA A 1163 -21.27 9.74 -56.69
N ARG A 1164 -22.48 10.04 -57.20
CA ARG A 1164 -23.02 11.40 -57.22
C ARG A 1164 -24.24 11.50 -56.32
N THR A 1165 -24.28 12.52 -55.47
CA THR A 1165 -25.39 12.77 -54.54
C THR A 1165 -25.99 14.17 -54.71
N SER A 1166 -27.29 14.27 -54.42
CA SER A 1166 -28.06 15.52 -54.37
C SER A 1166 -28.20 16.07 -52.94
N GLY A 1167 -27.38 15.61 -52.00
CA GLY A 1167 -27.34 16.05 -50.61
C GLY A 1167 -26.60 15.06 -49.71
N PHE A 1168 -26.47 15.39 -48.43
CA PHE A 1168 -25.74 14.58 -47.45
C PHE A 1168 -26.70 14.09 -46.35
N SER A 1169 -26.33 12.99 -45.68
CA SER A 1169 -27.07 12.29 -44.61
C SER A 1169 -26.29 11.00 -44.27
N VAL A 1170 -26.93 10.01 -43.65
CA VAL A 1170 -26.35 8.65 -43.52
C VAL A 1170 -26.26 7.99 -44.90
N PHE A 1171 -25.07 7.47 -45.20
CA PHE A 1171 -24.76 6.65 -46.37
C PHE A 1171 -24.33 5.24 -45.95
N SER A 1172 -24.40 4.30 -46.88
CA SER A 1172 -23.79 2.97 -46.76
C SER A 1172 -23.26 2.52 -48.11
N ILE A 1173 -22.03 1.99 -48.13
CA ILE A 1173 -21.46 1.32 -49.31
C ILE A 1173 -21.95 -0.13 -49.27
N VAL A 1174 -22.61 -0.59 -50.34
CA VAL A 1174 -23.16 -1.95 -50.44
C VAL A 1174 -22.74 -2.64 -51.73
N GLY A 1175 -22.71 -3.97 -51.70
CA GLY A 1175 -22.70 -4.81 -52.89
C GLY A 1175 -23.66 -5.98 -52.74
N ASP A 1176 -24.08 -6.58 -53.84
CA ASP A 1176 -24.96 -7.76 -53.84
C ASP A 1176 -24.12 -9.04 -54.00
N GLU A 1177 -24.54 -10.14 -53.36
CA GLU A 1177 -23.87 -11.43 -53.47
C GLU A 1177 -24.10 -12.05 -54.87
N ARG A 1178 -23.07 -12.68 -55.45
CA ARG A 1178 -23.10 -13.28 -56.80
C ARG A 1178 -24.22 -14.34 -56.89
N GLU A 1179 -25.19 -14.19 -57.81
CA GLU A 1179 -26.27 -15.17 -57.99
C GLU A 1179 -25.70 -16.57 -58.32
N VAL A 1180 -26.00 -17.54 -57.45
CA VAL A 1180 -25.57 -18.94 -57.65
C VAL A 1180 -26.46 -19.59 -58.73
N ILE A 1181 -25.89 -19.72 -59.93
CA ILE A 1181 -26.53 -20.44 -61.04
C ILE A 1181 -26.52 -21.95 -60.73
N GLU A 1182 -27.64 -22.49 -60.23
CA GLU A 1182 -27.86 -23.93 -60.16
C GLU A 1182 -27.99 -24.53 -61.58
N GLU A 1183 -26.91 -25.10 -62.12
CA GLU A 1183 -27.01 -26.01 -63.25
C GLU A 1183 -27.64 -27.35 -62.80
N PRO A 1184 -28.60 -27.91 -63.57
CA PRO A 1184 -29.39 -29.06 -63.10
C PRO A 1184 -28.62 -30.39 -63.16
N ILE A 1185 -28.61 -31.10 -62.03
CA ILE A 1185 -28.07 -32.46 -61.91
C ILE A 1185 -28.85 -33.43 -62.81
N ALA A 1186 -28.13 -34.21 -63.64
CA ALA A 1186 -28.71 -35.26 -64.50
C ALA A 1186 -27.90 -36.58 -64.44
N GLU A 1187 -28.42 -37.50 -63.61
CA GLU A 1187 -28.31 -38.97 -63.65
C GLU A 1187 -26.99 -39.67 -64.09
N GLU A 1188 -26.27 -40.19 -63.08
CA GLU A 1188 -26.23 -41.64 -62.78
C GLU A 1188 -25.84 -42.65 -63.89
N ASN A 1189 -24.66 -43.27 -63.79
CA ASN A 1189 -24.48 -44.70 -63.37
C ASN A 1189 -23.10 -45.31 -63.74
N ASP A 1190 -22.56 -46.14 -62.83
CA ASP A 1190 -21.63 -47.28 -63.00
C ASP A 1190 -20.28 -47.05 -63.76
N VAL A 1191 -19.19 -47.79 -63.52
CA VAL A 1191 -19.05 -49.21 -63.13
C VAL A 1191 -17.83 -49.45 -62.23
N GLU A 1192 -17.83 -50.52 -61.44
CA GLU A 1192 -16.60 -51.15 -60.93
C GLU A 1192 -15.75 -51.74 -62.07
N GLU A 1193 -14.42 -51.60 -62.04
CA GLU A 1193 -13.51 -52.77 -61.97
C GLU A 1193 -12.05 -52.40 -61.69
N VAL A 1194 -11.26 -53.43 -61.38
CA VAL A 1194 -9.91 -53.40 -60.79
C VAL A 1194 -8.81 -53.44 -61.89
N VAL A 1195 -7.53 -53.31 -61.49
CA VAL A 1195 -6.30 -53.61 -62.26
C VAL A 1195 -5.81 -52.42 -63.14
N ASP A 1196 -4.53 -52.03 -63.19
CA ASP A 1196 -3.29 -52.70 -62.75
C ASP A 1196 -2.25 -51.77 -62.05
N LYS A 1197 -1.22 -52.38 -61.47
CA LYS A 1197 0.12 -51.80 -61.24
C LYS A 1197 1.03 -52.30 -62.39
N PRO A 1198 2.23 -51.74 -62.68
CA PRO A 1198 3.36 -51.82 -61.73
C PRO A 1198 4.45 -50.71 -61.84
N GLU A 1199 5.44 -50.80 -60.93
CA GLU A 1199 6.89 -50.56 -61.14
C GLU A 1199 7.42 -49.17 -61.62
N ALA A 1200 8.63 -48.73 -61.25
CA ALA A 1200 9.67 -49.35 -60.41
C ALA A 1200 10.63 -48.33 -59.76
N GLU A 1201 11.11 -48.70 -58.55
CA GLU A 1201 12.50 -48.57 -58.03
C GLU A 1201 13.03 -47.17 -57.60
N THR A 1202 13.89 -46.97 -56.57
CA THR A 1202 14.64 -47.76 -55.52
C THR A 1202 15.19 -46.70 -54.52
N GLU A 1203 15.69 -46.89 -53.27
CA GLU A 1203 15.88 -47.91 -52.20
C GLU A 1203 16.45 -47.10 -50.99
N ASP A 1204 16.45 -47.44 -49.69
CA ASP A 1204 15.66 -48.32 -48.79
C ASP A 1204 16.01 -47.78 -47.35
N ASP A 1205 15.08 -47.23 -46.57
CA ASP A 1205 14.19 -47.86 -45.57
C ASP A 1205 14.86 -48.53 -44.33
N ASN A 1206 14.09 -48.58 -43.22
CA ASN A 1206 14.20 -49.34 -41.95
C ASN A 1206 14.26 -48.45 -40.67
N ALA A 1207 13.29 -48.37 -39.73
CA ALA A 1207 12.04 -49.08 -39.38
C ALA A 1207 12.11 -50.06 -38.16
N GLN A 1208 11.25 -49.81 -37.15
CA GLN A 1208 10.39 -50.72 -36.34
C GLN A 1208 9.98 -50.04 -34.99
N VAL A 1209 8.74 -49.99 -34.43
CA VAL A 1209 7.48 -50.82 -34.43
C VAL A 1209 7.37 -51.72 -33.17
N PRO A 1210 6.20 -51.87 -32.48
CA PRO A 1210 5.04 -50.96 -32.27
C PRO A 1210 4.49 -50.99 -30.80
N GLY A 1211 3.28 -50.44 -30.55
CA GLY A 1211 2.50 -50.71 -29.32
C GLY A 1211 1.00 -50.34 -29.42
N PHE A 1212 0.09 -51.31 -29.24
CA PHE A 1212 -1.38 -51.15 -29.40
C PHE A 1212 -2.11 -51.83 -28.23
N SER A 1213 -3.07 -51.15 -27.59
CA SER A 1213 -4.19 -51.79 -26.86
C SER A 1213 -5.26 -50.79 -26.42
N ALA A 1214 -6.52 -51.22 -26.39
CA ALA A 1214 -7.67 -50.48 -25.86
C ALA A 1214 -8.62 -51.44 -25.10
N ILE A 1215 -9.82 -50.96 -24.75
CA ILE A 1215 -11.07 -51.72 -24.44
C ILE A 1215 -11.40 -52.09 -22.96
N PHE A 1216 -12.45 -51.42 -22.44
CA PHE A 1216 -13.58 -51.87 -21.59
C PHE A 1216 -13.48 -52.16 -20.06
N ALA A 1217 -14.07 -51.25 -19.27
CA ALA A 1217 -15.43 -51.34 -18.64
C ALA A 1217 -15.76 -52.14 -17.33
N VAL A 1218 -16.44 -51.42 -16.41
CA VAL A 1218 -17.60 -51.80 -15.53
C VAL A 1218 -17.42 -52.70 -14.28
N ALA A 1219 -17.58 -52.07 -13.09
CA ALA A 1219 -18.50 -52.42 -11.97
C ALA A 1219 -18.31 -51.39 -10.82
N LEU A 1220 -19.24 -50.59 -10.24
CA LEU A 1220 -20.61 -50.69 -9.69
C LEU A 1220 -20.76 -51.15 -8.21
N THR A 1221 -21.36 -50.28 -7.38
CA THR A 1221 -21.90 -50.45 -5.98
C THR A 1221 -20.88 -50.67 -4.84
N ALA A 1222 -21.08 -50.24 -3.58
CA ALA A 1222 -21.94 -49.24 -2.87
C ALA A 1222 -21.39 -49.13 -1.40
N SER A 1223 -21.75 -48.24 -0.47
CA SER A 1223 -22.91 -47.34 -0.21
C SER A 1223 -22.41 -46.04 0.49
N ALA A 1224 -23.13 -44.92 0.65
CA ALA A 1224 -24.27 -44.60 1.56
C ALA A 1224 -24.03 -44.92 3.06
N ALA A 1225 -24.38 -44.10 4.06
CA ALA A 1225 -25.08 -42.79 4.12
C ALA A 1225 -24.68 -42.06 5.44
N PHE A 1226 -25.19 -40.90 5.90
CA PHE A 1226 -26.36 -40.05 5.53
C PHE A 1226 -26.20 -38.63 6.14
N ALA A 1227 -27.13 -37.68 5.85
CA ALA A 1227 -27.26 -36.42 6.59
C ALA A 1227 -28.75 -36.07 6.84
N MET A 1228 -29.14 -35.74 8.08
CA MET A 1228 -30.50 -35.28 8.41
C MET A 1228 -30.57 -34.33 9.62
N ARG A 1229 -31.64 -33.53 9.64
CA ARG A 1229 -31.93 -32.45 10.59
C ARG A 1229 -32.56 -32.93 11.91
N LYS A 1230 -32.40 -32.06 12.92
CA LYS A 1230 -33.32 -31.74 14.03
C LYS A 1230 -33.39 -32.68 15.23
N LYS A 1231 -33.36 -32.00 16.39
CA LYS A 1231 -33.56 -32.45 17.77
C LYS A 1231 -32.37 -33.19 18.39
N GLU A 1232 -32.01 -32.93 19.65
CA GLU A 1232 -32.53 -31.89 20.58
C GLU A 1232 -31.58 -30.69 20.68
#